data_AF-A0A8H5K2N4-F1
#
_entry.id   AF-A0A8H5K2N4-F1
#
_cell.length_a   1.000
_cell.length_b   1.000
_cell.length_c   1.000
_cell.angle_alpha   90.00
_cell.angle_beta   90.00
_cell.angle_gamma   90.00
#
_symmetry.space_group_name_H-M   'P 1'
#
loop_
_entity.id
_entity.type
_entity.pdbx_description
1 polymer ?
#
loop_
_entity_poly.entity_id
_entity_poly.type
_entity_poly.pdbx_seq_one_letter_code
_entity_poly.pdbx_strand_id
1 'polypeptide(L)'
;MMASRKDRVLLIGSGGVGTIAALNLERGGLGEVTSVLRSNFQVVRSKGFTIRSCQHGDIDNWRPTESLDAIPSRYDTQGRPFDFIVCCTKNIPDIIPTLCDIIAPAVTPGHTAIVLIQNGLNIERPFINRFPNNVIVSGISRIDAHEVAPGVIEQKQNDLLHIGAFNNPSLHPKVQEAAAKRFVEIYSMGGKTTCLYQPDVNYDRWSKLVYNASFNPICALTRLNTGELQRTGRIVDTLVIPAMKEVLAVAKKAGHELPESIINDTIRSNPIDENITPSMQIDLEKWKLKEQRNELTVDTCITRLTKIFAPRCMREHYTPPASSSPQAPGAAPNLGLLDLELMHNFCTSTYATLSNDPAIRDLWRIRIVRLCLSCDYAMLAILSVSALHLSHFSAERREFLRERAITYHNQALSIATGLIDAYDDRNAQHLFAFSILTIYYSFAQTPEHDDGPYPPWVVLIKGCTSFVDLAQSTLLLGPFSVIMHKARKRLDLRTQTFKTDYMQQLRLFVDERVTDPERRAIYHGAVQALNQSYGVFHEVEGENDLVDIFSWIVLAKDFLKFVAEEEEEALVVLSYFCVLLHKLPNQWWLDGWVNHIMTRIYSSVAKMELFPRIDKLADGKIDFKLYRYTPSFPAAIVATVIFAILSCLHIWRLHRAKAWYFIPFTIGGAFETIGYAARIVSHNNKESVPAYSVQAILILVAPALFAASIYMILGRIIISLRAQHMSLIPVRWLTKAFVCGDIVSFSLQAAGGGIQASGTIEAYDRGEKIILAGLFIQIVVFGFFVITSGLFHRKCLKNPTLAARENAFPWKLDLNVLYAVSIIILVRSIFRVVEYLQGNDGYLISHEVFLYVFDAVLMAIVMVAFLVWYVDHLQYKDGDQYDLEPCVFDETNSS
;
A
#
# COMPACT_ATOMS: atom_id res chain seq x y z
N MET A 1 49.48 -11.62 40.89
CA MET A 1 49.04 -10.85 39.71
C MET A 1 47.72 -10.18 40.08
N MET A 2 47.66 -8.84 40.09
CA MET A 2 46.36 -8.15 40.18
C MET A 2 45.57 -8.51 38.93
N ALA A 3 44.37 -9.09 39.08
CA ALA A 3 43.50 -9.37 37.95
C ALA A 3 43.24 -8.05 37.20
N SER A 4 43.55 -7.99 35.91
CA SER A 4 43.22 -6.81 35.10
C SER A 4 41.71 -6.60 35.10
N ARG A 5 41.27 -5.34 35.22
CA ARG A 5 39.84 -4.99 35.17
C ARG A 5 39.28 -5.40 33.80
N LYS A 6 38.17 -6.14 33.81
CA LYS A 6 37.40 -6.46 32.61
C LYS A 6 36.63 -5.23 32.11
N ASP A 7 36.55 -5.07 30.79
CA ASP A 7 35.72 -4.05 30.15
C ASP A 7 34.25 -4.49 30.17
N ARG A 8 33.36 -3.62 30.62
CA ARG A 8 31.91 -3.89 30.62
C ARG A 8 31.34 -3.60 29.24
N VAL A 9 30.69 -4.59 28.65
CA VAL A 9 30.13 -4.51 27.30
C VAL A 9 28.63 -4.76 27.33
N LEU A 10 27.85 -3.79 26.85
CA LEU A 10 26.42 -3.98 26.58
C LEU A 10 26.24 -4.38 25.11
N LEU A 11 25.71 -5.58 24.84
CA LEU A 11 25.46 -6.06 23.49
C LEU A 11 23.98 -6.05 23.15
N ILE A 12 23.65 -5.45 22.01
CA ILE A 12 22.28 -5.29 21.52
C ILE A 12 22.13 -5.98 20.18
N GLY A 13 21.21 -6.94 20.11
CA GLY A 13 20.92 -7.70 18.89
C GLY A 13 21.64 -9.05 18.83
N SER A 14 21.29 -9.97 19.72
CA SER A 14 21.86 -11.33 19.80
C SER A 14 21.22 -12.31 18.80
N GLY A 15 21.23 -11.95 17.52
CA GLY A 15 21.07 -12.90 16.42
C GLY A 15 22.41 -13.63 16.14
N GLY A 16 22.58 -14.24 14.96
CA GLY A 16 23.80 -14.99 14.61
C GLY A 16 25.11 -14.21 14.87
N VAL A 17 25.30 -13.08 14.19
CA VAL A 17 26.50 -12.23 14.35
C VAL A 17 26.65 -11.72 15.79
N GLY A 18 25.56 -11.25 16.41
CA GLY A 18 25.60 -10.70 17.77
C GLY A 18 25.99 -11.75 18.82
N THR A 19 25.52 -12.99 18.69
CA THR A 19 25.87 -14.07 19.61
C THR A 19 27.33 -14.51 19.45
N ILE A 20 27.84 -14.58 18.21
CA ILE A 20 29.28 -14.86 17.98
C ILE A 20 30.15 -13.71 18.51
N ALA A 21 29.75 -12.45 18.33
CA ALA A 21 30.44 -11.30 18.89
C ALA A 21 30.47 -11.34 20.42
N ALA A 22 29.34 -11.64 21.06
CA ALA A 22 29.25 -11.81 22.52
C ALA A 22 30.18 -12.92 23.02
N LEU A 23 30.21 -14.07 22.31
CA LEU A 23 31.10 -15.18 22.61
C LEU A 23 32.57 -14.78 22.53
N ASN A 24 32.98 -14.06 21.48
CA ASN A 24 34.36 -13.63 21.29
C ASN A 24 34.84 -12.66 22.37
N LEU A 25 33.99 -11.71 22.76
CA LEU A 25 34.29 -10.73 23.81
C LEU A 25 34.43 -11.37 25.20
N GLU A 26 33.68 -12.44 25.50
CA GLU A 26 33.78 -13.19 26.75
C GLU A 26 34.98 -14.15 26.78
N ARG A 27 35.23 -14.86 25.67
CA ARG A 27 36.15 -16.00 25.61
C ARG A 27 37.60 -15.63 25.95
N GLY A 28 38.01 -14.40 25.64
CA GLY A 28 39.33 -13.87 25.97
C GLY A 28 39.52 -13.48 27.44
N GLY A 29 38.45 -13.47 28.24
CA GLY A 29 38.48 -13.12 29.66
C GLY A 29 38.70 -11.64 29.96
N LEU A 30 38.78 -10.77 28.94
CA LEU A 30 38.96 -9.32 29.08
C LEU A 30 37.64 -8.54 29.04
N GLY A 31 36.55 -9.14 28.54
CA GLY A 31 35.22 -8.53 28.51
C GLY A 31 34.27 -9.17 29.53
N GLU A 32 33.31 -8.37 30.00
CA GLU A 32 32.13 -8.79 30.77
C GLU A 32 30.88 -8.37 29.97
N VAL A 33 30.18 -9.33 29.35
CA VAL A 33 29.11 -9.04 28.39
C VAL A 33 27.73 -9.14 29.04
N THR A 34 26.99 -8.04 29.01
CA THR A 34 25.55 -7.99 29.25
C THR A 34 24.83 -7.97 27.90
N SER A 35 24.09 -9.02 27.55
CA SER A 35 23.31 -9.08 26.30
C SER A 35 21.84 -8.76 26.53
N VAL A 36 21.28 -7.89 25.70
CA VAL A 36 19.84 -7.56 25.71
C VAL A 36 19.13 -8.39 24.63
N LEU A 37 18.25 -9.28 25.09
CA LEU A 37 17.53 -10.27 24.31
C LEU A 37 16.05 -9.91 24.26
N ARG A 38 15.41 -10.07 23.09
CA ARG A 38 13.95 -9.94 22.96
C ARG A 38 13.31 -11.31 22.78
N SER A 39 13.26 -11.80 21.54
CA SER A 39 12.65 -13.09 21.21
C SER A 39 13.31 -14.29 21.89
N ASN A 40 14.62 -14.21 22.14
CA ASN A 40 15.40 -15.33 22.69
C ASN A 40 15.56 -15.30 24.20
N PHE A 41 15.05 -14.28 24.89
CA PHE A 41 15.31 -14.07 26.32
C PHE A 41 14.95 -15.31 27.16
N GLN A 42 13.73 -15.84 26.99
CA GLN A 42 13.26 -16.99 27.78
C GLN A 42 14.05 -18.28 27.47
N VAL A 43 14.39 -18.50 26.20
CA VAL A 43 15.14 -19.70 25.78
C VAL A 43 16.57 -19.65 26.33
N VAL A 44 17.26 -18.52 26.17
CA VAL A 44 18.65 -18.36 26.63
C VAL A 44 18.72 -18.34 28.16
N ARG A 45 17.76 -17.72 28.83
CA ARG A 45 17.67 -17.75 30.30
C ARG A 45 17.53 -19.19 30.80
N SER A 46 16.67 -20.01 30.19
CA SER A 46 16.43 -21.38 30.64
C SER A 46 17.49 -22.39 30.21
N LYS A 47 17.97 -22.33 28.96
CA LYS A 47 18.80 -23.37 28.33
C LYS A 47 20.14 -22.88 27.76
N GLY A 48 20.41 -21.59 27.80
CA GLY A 48 21.54 -20.97 27.10
C GLY A 48 21.36 -21.00 25.58
N PHE A 49 22.34 -20.45 24.87
CA PHE A 49 22.49 -20.61 23.43
C PHE A 49 23.12 -21.97 23.13
N THR A 50 22.64 -22.59 22.05
CA THR A 50 23.34 -23.64 21.33
C THR A 50 24.03 -23.02 20.13
N ILE A 51 25.34 -23.21 20.01
CA ILE A 51 26.18 -22.63 18.95
C ILE A 51 26.84 -23.80 18.20
N ARG A 52 26.57 -23.91 16.90
CA ARG A 52 27.23 -24.81 15.96
C ARG A 52 28.16 -23.96 15.11
N SER A 53 29.46 -24.07 15.32
CA SER A 53 30.43 -23.15 14.75
C SER A 53 31.60 -23.86 14.11
N CYS A 54 31.86 -23.54 12.84
CA CYS A 54 33.06 -24.00 12.13
C CYS A 54 34.37 -23.56 12.78
N GLN A 55 34.36 -22.51 13.60
CA GLN A 55 35.55 -21.90 14.21
C GLN A 55 35.66 -22.21 15.71
N HIS A 56 34.54 -22.23 16.42
CA HIS A 56 34.51 -22.41 17.87
C HIS A 56 34.23 -23.85 18.31
N GLY A 57 33.77 -24.70 17.39
CA GLY A 57 33.21 -26.02 17.67
C GLY A 57 31.75 -25.93 18.12
N ASP A 58 31.19 -27.08 18.48
CA ASP A 58 29.83 -27.15 19.03
C ASP A 58 29.84 -26.80 20.51
N ILE A 59 29.01 -25.82 20.89
CA ILE A 59 28.87 -25.33 22.26
C ILE A 59 27.40 -25.35 22.63
N ASP A 60 27.05 -26.05 23.70
CA ASP A 60 25.69 -26.06 24.24
C ASP A 60 25.63 -25.29 25.56
N ASN A 61 24.45 -24.74 25.86
CA ASN A 61 24.16 -24.01 27.10
C ASN A 61 25.12 -22.84 27.39
N TRP A 62 25.60 -22.16 26.34
CA TRP A 62 26.42 -20.97 26.50
C TRP A 62 25.58 -19.76 26.88
N ARG A 63 26.05 -18.94 27.82
CA ARG A 63 25.40 -17.68 28.21
C ARG A 63 26.45 -16.57 28.30
N PRO A 64 26.11 -15.33 27.92
CA PRO A 64 26.90 -14.16 28.29
C PRO A 64 26.87 -13.98 29.81
N THR A 65 27.79 -13.17 30.38
CA THR A 65 27.83 -12.90 31.83
C THR A 65 26.45 -12.51 32.37
N GLU A 66 25.73 -11.66 31.64
CA GLU A 66 24.37 -11.28 31.99
C GLU A 66 23.44 -11.28 30.76
N SER A 67 22.19 -11.70 30.95
CA SER A 67 21.13 -11.66 29.93
C SER A 67 19.95 -10.86 30.46
N LEU A 68 19.54 -9.82 29.74
CA LEU A 68 18.43 -8.92 30.10
C LEU A 68 17.37 -8.91 28.99
N ASP A 69 16.13 -8.53 29.33
CA ASP A 69 15.03 -8.32 28.38
C ASP A 69 14.77 -6.85 28.04
N ALA A 70 15.47 -5.93 28.71
CA ALA A 70 15.41 -4.49 28.49
C ALA A 70 16.79 -3.83 28.61
N ILE A 71 16.91 -2.62 28.09
CA ILE A 71 18.13 -1.82 28.18
C ILE A 71 18.34 -1.39 29.65
N PRO A 72 19.49 -1.69 30.27
CA PRO A 72 19.77 -1.30 31.65
C PRO A 72 20.10 0.19 31.77
N SER A 73 20.13 0.69 33.01
CA SER A 73 20.70 2.00 33.31
C SER A 73 22.20 2.06 33.00
N ARG A 74 22.72 3.27 32.77
CA ARG A 74 24.14 3.54 32.48
C ARG A 74 25.15 2.98 33.48
N TYR A 75 24.75 2.75 34.74
CA TYR A 75 25.63 2.21 35.79
C TYR A 75 25.09 0.87 36.30
N ASP A 76 25.99 -0.04 36.66
CA ASP A 76 25.65 -1.24 37.44
C ASP A 76 25.38 -0.90 38.92
N THR A 77 25.06 -1.92 39.72
CA THR A 77 24.84 -1.82 41.16
C THR A 77 26.06 -1.31 41.94
N GLN A 78 27.25 -1.31 41.33
CA GLN A 78 28.50 -0.80 41.89
C GLN A 78 28.91 0.57 41.32
N GLY A 79 28.04 1.21 40.52
CA GLY A 79 28.31 2.51 39.92
C GLY A 79 29.23 2.49 38.70
N ARG A 80 29.58 1.31 38.16
CA ARG A 80 30.48 1.19 36.99
C ARG A 80 29.72 1.42 35.69
N PRO A 81 30.18 2.30 34.79
CA PRO A 81 29.57 2.48 33.47
C PRO A 81 29.91 1.33 32.52
N PHE A 82 29.23 1.28 31.36
CA PHE A 82 29.65 0.45 30.23
C PHE A 82 30.82 1.11 29.49
N ASP A 83 31.91 0.38 29.30
CA ASP A 83 33.06 0.80 28.50
C ASP A 83 32.70 0.74 27.00
N PHE A 84 31.97 -0.30 26.58
CA PHE A 84 31.48 -0.46 25.20
C PHE A 84 29.98 -0.77 25.13
N ILE A 85 29.31 -0.19 24.12
CA ILE A 85 27.97 -0.62 23.68
C ILE A 85 28.08 -1.14 22.25
N VAL A 86 27.80 -2.43 22.04
CA VAL A 86 27.93 -3.12 20.76
C VAL A 86 26.56 -3.31 20.11
N CYS A 87 26.40 -2.74 18.93
CA CYS A 87 25.15 -2.75 18.16
C CYS A 87 25.25 -3.74 16.99
N CYS A 88 24.51 -4.84 17.08
CA CYS A 88 24.41 -5.90 16.06
C CYS A 88 22.99 -6.05 15.49
N THR A 89 22.08 -5.12 15.78
CA THR A 89 20.73 -5.11 15.20
C THR A 89 20.75 -4.73 13.73
N LYS A 90 19.70 -5.07 12.97
CA LYS A 90 19.53 -4.56 11.60
C LYS A 90 19.39 -3.04 11.63
N ASN A 91 20.04 -2.35 10.69
CA ASN A 91 19.95 -0.89 10.56
C ASN A 91 18.72 -0.51 9.72
N ILE A 92 17.64 -0.09 10.38
CA ILE A 92 16.38 0.28 9.71
C ILE A 92 15.99 1.70 10.15
N PRO A 93 16.41 2.75 9.42
CA PRO A 93 16.28 4.14 9.85
C PRO A 93 14.83 4.61 10.06
N ASP A 94 13.88 3.99 9.37
CA ASP A 94 12.46 4.37 9.38
C ASP A 94 11.70 3.80 10.61
N ILE A 95 12.34 2.99 11.46
CA ILE A 95 11.72 2.40 12.66
C ILE A 95 12.01 3.28 13.89
N ILE A 96 10.94 3.70 14.56
CA ILE A 96 10.97 4.49 15.80
C ILE A 96 10.47 3.60 16.97
N PRO A 97 11.10 3.63 18.16
CA PRO A 97 12.27 4.43 18.53
C PRO A 97 13.54 4.01 17.77
N THR A 98 14.40 4.97 17.45
CA THR A 98 15.65 4.68 16.74
C THR A 98 16.61 3.94 17.67
N LEU A 99 17.63 3.27 17.11
CA LEU A 99 18.63 2.60 17.96
C LEU A 99 19.36 3.59 18.88
N CYS A 100 19.59 4.82 18.44
CA CYS A 100 20.14 5.88 19.28
C CYS A 100 19.26 6.18 20.50
N ASP A 101 17.94 6.19 20.32
CA ASP A 101 16.99 6.40 21.43
C ASP A 101 16.97 5.20 22.38
N ILE A 102 17.04 3.99 21.84
CA ILE A 102 17.03 2.74 22.62
C ILE A 102 18.25 2.66 23.54
N ILE A 103 19.45 3.02 23.06
CA ILE A 103 20.69 2.89 23.85
C ILE A 103 20.97 4.06 24.79
N ALA A 104 20.31 5.20 24.58
CA ALA A 104 20.57 6.44 25.33
C ALA A 104 20.59 6.28 26.87
N PRO A 105 19.73 5.44 27.50
CA PRO A 105 19.78 5.22 28.95
C PRO A 105 21.09 4.59 29.45
N ALA A 106 21.78 3.84 28.61
CA ALA A 106 23.01 3.10 28.94
C ALA A 106 24.31 3.84 28.59
N VAL A 107 24.24 4.88 27.75
CA VAL A 107 25.42 5.65 27.29
C VAL A 107 25.92 6.58 28.40
N THR A 108 27.22 6.49 28.72
CA THR A 108 27.91 7.46 29.59
C THR A 108 28.70 8.46 28.73
N PRO A 109 28.35 9.76 28.74
CA PRO A 109 29.04 10.77 27.94
C PRO A 109 30.54 10.83 28.21
N GLY A 110 31.37 10.92 27.17
CA GLY A 110 32.83 11.02 27.30
C GLY A 110 33.54 9.71 27.70
N HIS A 111 32.81 8.65 28.00
CA HIS A 111 33.37 7.38 28.46
C HIS A 111 33.02 6.22 27.53
N THR A 112 31.73 5.95 27.34
CA THR A 112 31.28 4.78 26.57
C THR A 112 31.63 4.89 25.10
N ALA A 113 32.30 3.89 24.53
CA ALA A 113 32.50 3.77 23.09
C ALA A 113 31.35 2.96 22.47
N ILE A 114 30.75 3.47 21.39
CA ILE A 114 29.62 2.82 20.70
C ILE A 114 30.14 2.11 19.45
N VAL A 115 30.02 0.79 19.41
CA VAL A 115 30.53 -0.06 18.33
C VAL A 115 29.39 -0.50 17.42
N LEU A 116 29.46 -0.15 16.15
CA LEU A 116 28.42 -0.42 15.15
C LEU A 116 28.86 -1.56 14.23
N ILE A 117 28.49 -2.80 14.56
CA ILE A 117 28.67 -3.99 13.70
C ILE A 117 27.46 -4.16 12.78
N GLN A 118 26.97 -3.03 12.25
CA GLN A 118 25.82 -2.99 11.34
C GLN A 118 26.28 -2.76 9.90
N ASN A 119 25.56 -3.38 8.96
CA ASN A 119 25.74 -3.13 7.53
C ASN A 119 25.23 -1.73 7.15
N GLY A 120 25.79 -1.15 6.08
CA GLY A 120 25.37 0.13 5.50
C GLY A 120 26.51 1.14 5.30
N LEU A 121 26.17 2.37 4.92
CA LEU A 121 27.07 3.53 4.94
C LEU A 121 26.43 4.66 5.75
N ASN A 122 27.26 5.59 6.23
CA ASN A 122 26.82 6.79 6.96
C ASN A 122 25.99 6.48 8.23
N ILE A 123 26.15 5.27 8.78
CA ILE A 123 25.38 4.79 9.93
C ILE A 123 25.79 5.49 11.23
N GLU A 124 26.97 6.12 11.24
CA GLU A 124 27.56 6.84 12.37
C GLU A 124 26.93 8.22 12.59
N ARG A 125 26.40 8.86 11.54
CA ARG A 125 25.92 10.25 11.61
C ARG A 125 24.87 10.48 12.70
N PRO A 126 23.83 9.63 12.84
CA PRO A 126 22.86 9.79 13.91
C PRO A 126 23.48 9.65 15.31
N PHE A 127 24.47 8.77 15.46
CA PHE A 127 25.14 8.53 16.74
C PHE A 127 26.08 9.68 17.11
N ILE A 128 26.84 10.22 16.16
CA ILE A 128 27.68 11.40 16.38
C ILE A 128 26.81 12.61 16.78
N ASN A 129 25.69 12.81 16.10
CA ASN A 129 24.76 13.90 16.42
C ASN A 129 24.14 13.75 17.81
N ARG A 130 23.80 12.52 18.22
CA ARG A 130 23.15 12.25 19.51
C ARG A 130 24.13 12.19 20.69
N PHE A 131 25.34 11.69 20.45
CA PHE A 131 26.38 11.45 21.44
C PHE A 131 27.71 12.10 21.01
N PRO A 132 27.78 13.44 20.91
CA PRO A 132 28.92 14.15 20.33
C PRO A 132 30.22 13.94 21.13
N ASN A 133 30.11 13.63 22.42
CA ASN A 133 31.26 13.42 23.31
C ASN A 133 31.74 11.96 23.35
N ASN A 134 31.14 11.05 22.58
CA ASN A 134 31.45 9.62 22.62
C ASN A 134 32.18 9.17 21.36
N VAL A 135 33.08 8.19 21.52
CA VAL A 135 33.74 7.56 20.38
C VAL A 135 32.76 6.63 19.69
N ILE A 136 32.63 6.75 18.36
CA ILE A 136 31.84 5.84 17.54
C ILE A 136 32.80 4.97 16.72
N VAL A 137 32.69 3.66 16.88
CA VAL A 137 33.56 2.65 16.27
C VAL A 137 32.77 1.89 15.20
N SER A 138 33.34 1.77 14.01
CA SER A 138 32.82 0.92 12.93
C SER A 138 33.29 -0.52 13.10
N GLY A 139 32.35 -1.47 12.99
CA GLY A 139 32.65 -2.88 12.80
C GLY A 139 32.18 -3.39 11.45
N ILE A 140 33.10 -3.91 10.64
CA ILE A 140 32.83 -4.48 9.32
C ILE A 140 33.05 -6.01 9.40
N SER A 141 31.99 -6.74 9.74
CA SER A 141 32.03 -8.21 9.88
C SER A 141 31.84 -8.94 8.55
N ARG A 142 32.69 -9.91 8.23
CA ARG A 142 32.59 -10.84 7.10
C ARG A 142 32.46 -12.25 7.67
N ILE A 143 31.22 -12.65 7.90
CA ILE A 143 30.85 -13.92 8.53
C ILE A 143 29.51 -14.39 7.94
N ASP A 144 29.33 -15.70 7.83
CA ASP A 144 28.02 -16.34 7.73
C ASP A 144 27.69 -16.94 9.09
N ALA A 145 26.85 -16.22 9.85
CA ALA A 145 26.29 -16.68 11.10
C ALA A 145 24.82 -16.29 11.20
N HIS A 146 23.95 -17.27 11.42
CA HIS A 146 22.51 -17.06 11.48
C HIS A 146 21.86 -17.95 12.54
N GLU A 147 20.72 -17.49 13.05
CA GLU A 147 19.89 -18.28 13.95
C GLU A 147 19.00 -19.23 13.14
N VAL A 148 19.12 -20.54 13.35
CA VAL A 148 18.35 -21.57 12.63
C VAL A 148 17.08 -22.00 13.39
N ALA A 149 17.09 -21.85 14.72
CA ALA A 149 15.93 -22.03 15.60
C ALA A 149 16.10 -21.12 16.83
N PRO A 150 15.05 -20.79 17.60
CA PRO A 150 15.17 -19.93 18.79
C PRO A 150 16.29 -20.38 19.73
N GLY A 151 17.32 -19.54 19.89
CA GLY A 151 18.50 -19.83 20.71
C GLY A 151 19.53 -20.77 20.09
N VAL A 152 19.39 -21.17 18.82
CA VAL A 152 20.31 -22.05 18.08
C VAL A 152 21.00 -21.28 16.97
N ILE A 153 22.30 -21.07 17.11
CA ILE A 153 23.14 -20.32 16.18
C ILE A 153 23.99 -21.28 15.36
N GLU A 154 24.00 -21.07 14.04
CA GLU A 154 24.87 -21.76 13.10
C GLU A 154 25.85 -20.74 12.50
N GLN A 155 27.16 -20.97 12.65
CA GLN A 155 28.24 -20.21 12.02
C GLN A 155 28.95 -21.11 11.00
N LYS A 156 28.85 -20.74 9.72
CA LYS A 156 29.40 -21.51 8.58
C LYS A 156 30.73 -20.98 8.09
N GLN A 157 31.00 -19.69 8.29
CA GLN A 157 32.28 -19.07 7.89
C GLN A 157 33.04 -18.51 9.08
N ASN A 158 34.37 -18.49 8.97
CA ASN A 158 35.25 -17.88 9.96
C ASN A 158 34.88 -16.40 10.15
N ASP A 159 34.89 -15.93 11.39
CA ASP A 159 34.66 -14.54 11.72
C ASP A 159 35.89 -13.69 11.37
N LEU A 160 35.72 -12.82 10.37
CA LEU A 160 36.66 -11.76 10.01
C LEU A 160 36.02 -10.41 10.31
N LEU A 161 36.47 -9.73 11.36
CA LEU A 161 35.95 -8.45 11.81
C LEU A 161 37.00 -7.36 11.67
N HIS A 162 36.74 -6.36 10.83
CA HIS A 162 37.55 -5.15 10.78
C HIS A 162 36.95 -4.07 11.67
N ILE A 163 37.80 -3.45 12.50
CA ILE A 163 37.41 -2.43 13.48
C ILE A 163 38.20 -1.15 13.24
N GLY A 164 37.51 -0.02 13.14
CA GLY A 164 38.14 1.29 13.07
C GLY A 164 37.23 2.38 13.60
N ALA A 165 37.78 3.51 14.01
CA ALA A 165 36.96 4.62 14.52
C ALA A 165 36.39 5.46 13.36
N PHE A 166 35.11 5.81 13.45
CA PHE A 166 34.58 6.87 12.60
C PHE A 166 35.15 8.22 13.03
N ASN A 167 35.32 9.15 12.11
CA ASN A 167 35.78 10.50 12.45
C ASN A 167 34.68 11.29 13.18
N ASN A 168 34.79 11.42 14.50
CA ASN A 168 34.02 12.38 15.28
C ASN A 168 34.84 13.69 15.42
N PRO A 169 34.42 14.81 14.79
CA PRO A 169 35.16 16.07 14.83
C PRO A 169 35.32 16.67 16.23
N SER A 170 34.44 16.31 17.17
CA SER A 170 34.47 16.81 18.54
C SER A 170 35.51 16.12 19.43
N LEU A 171 36.20 15.09 18.93
CA LEU A 171 37.13 14.28 19.71
C LEU A 171 38.51 14.21 19.06
N HIS A 172 39.56 14.15 19.88
CA HIS A 172 40.93 14.01 19.38
C HIS A 172 41.14 12.64 18.70
N PRO A 173 41.71 12.55 17.48
CA PRO A 173 41.83 11.30 16.72
C PRO A 173 42.47 10.14 17.49
N LYS A 174 43.52 10.41 18.27
CA LYS A 174 44.20 9.41 19.13
C LYS A 174 43.28 8.73 20.14
N VAL A 175 42.28 9.43 20.70
CA VAL A 175 41.32 8.85 21.66
C VAL A 175 40.40 7.86 20.94
N GLN A 176 39.97 8.23 19.74
CA GLN A 176 39.08 7.42 18.91
C GLN A 176 39.80 6.14 18.44
N GLU A 177 41.05 6.29 17.97
CA GLU A 177 41.93 5.18 17.61
C GLU A 177 42.22 4.24 18.78
N ALA A 178 42.50 4.78 19.98
CA ALA A 178 42.77 3.98 21.17
C ALA A 178 41.57 3.10 21.56
N ALA A 179 40.34 3.63 21.50
CA ALA A 179 39.13 2.86 21.79
C ALA A 179 38.91 1.74 20.76
N ALA A 180 39.13 2.01 19.48
CA ALA A 180 39.04 1.00 18.42
C ALA A 180 40.09 -0.13 18.61
N LYS A 181 41.36 0.22 18.91
CA LYS A 181 42.42 -0.75 19.19
C LYS A 181 42.16 -1.57 20.45
N ARG A 182 41.61 -0.94 21.50
CA ARG A 182 41.20 -1.65 22.72
C ARG A 182 40.09 -2.67 22.43
N PHE A 183 39.11 -2.30 21.60
CA PHE A 183 38.07 -3.25 21.20
C PHE A 183 38.64 -4.45 20.43
N VAL A 184 39.59 -4.22 19.51
CA VAL A 184 40.30 -5.29 18.79
C VAL A 184 41.01 -6.23 19.76
N GLU A 185 41.70 -5.69 20.76
CA GLU A 185 42.40 -6.49 21.78
C GLU A 185 41.43 -7.41 22.53
N ILE A 186 40.32 -6.87 23.04
CA ILE A 186 39.32 -7.64 23.80
C ILE A 186 38.71 -8.75 22.93
N TYR A 187 38.35 -8.42 21.68
CA TYR A 187 37.70 -9.35 20.76
C TYR A 187 38.63 -10.48 20.29
N SER A 188 39.90 -10.16 20.04
CA SER A 188 40.90 -11.13 19.54
C SER A 188 41.51 -12.02 20.62
N MET A 189 41.43 -11.64 21.90
CA MET A 189 42.12 -12.35 23.00
C MET A 189 41.74 -13.82 23.13
N GLY A 190 40.53 -14.21 22.70
CA GLY A 190 40.09 -15.61 22.69
C GLY A 190 40.85 -16.52 21.71
N GLY A 191 41.69 -15.96 20.83
CA GLY A 191 42.62 -16.70 19.94
C GLY A 191 41.97 -17.52 18.83
N LYS A 192 40.64 -17.43 18.67
CA LYS A 192 39.89 -18.22 17.68
C LYS A 192 39.37 -17.42 16.49
N THR A 193 39.22 -16.10 16.63
CA THR A 193 38.64 -15.19 15.62
C THR A 193 39.72 -14.29 14.99
N THR A 194 39.45 -13.73 13.81
CA THR A 194 40.31 -12.73 13.17
C THR A 194 39.66 -11.36 13.31
N CYS A 195 40.13 -10.55 14.26
CA CYS A 195 39.70 -9.16 14.39
C CYS A 195 40.90 -8.22 14.19
N LEU A 196 40.78 -7.31 13.22
CA LEU A 196 41.89 -6.46 12.75
C LEU A 196 41.52 -4.98 12.89
N TYR A 197 42.51 -4.17 13.25
CA TYR A 197 42.37 -2.71 13.24
C TYR A 197 42.47 -2.18 11.80
N GLN A 198 41.49 -1.38 11.38
CA GLN A 198 41.39 -0.78 10.06
C GLN A 198 41.39 0.75 10.18
N PRO A 199 42.48 1.43 9.77
CA PRO A 199 42.57 2.90 9.88
C PRO A 199 41.68 3.61 8.85
N ASP A 200 41.48 3.03 7.66
CA ASP A 200 40.56 3.57 6.65
C ASP A 200 39.22 2.82 6.67
N VAL A 201 38.35 3.27 7.56
CA VAL A 201 36.99 2.73 7.74
C VAL A 201 36.15 2.87 6.47
N ASN A 202 36.29 3.99 5.76
CA ASN A 202 35.45 4.27 4.60
C ASN A 202 35.81 3.36 3.43
N TYR A 203 37.11 3.17 3.16
CA TYR A 203 37.58 2.23 2.15
C TYR A 203 37.00 0.82 2.39
N ASP A 204 37.08 0.32 3.62
CA ASP A 204 36.63 -1.04 3.93
C ASP A 204 35.10 -1.18 3.88
N ARG A 205 34.36 -0.14 4.28
CA ARG A 205 32.90 -0.12 4.16
C ARG A 205 32.43 -0.08 2.71
N TRP A 206 33.04 0.77 1.87
CA TRP A 206 32.76 0.80 0.43
C TRP A 206 33.12 -0.53 -0.24
N SER A 207 34.26 -1.11 0.13
CA SER A 207 34.69 -2.44 -0.33
C SER A 207 33.65 -3.51 -0.02
N LYS A 208 33.11 -3.55 1.21
CA LYS A 208 32.02 -4.47 1.56
C LYS A 208 30.71 -4.13 0.87
N LEU A 209 30.45 -2.85 0.56
CA LEU A 209 29.24 -2.44 -0.13
C LEU A 209 29.15 -3.00 -1.54
N VAL A 210 30.29 -3.21 -2.21
CA VAL A 210 30.34 -3.89 -3.53
C VAL A 210 29.56 -5.20 -3.49
N TYR A 211 29.72 -6.01 -2.45
CA TYR A 211 28.92 -7.22 -2.23
C TYR A 211 27.48 -6.91 -1.78
N ASN A 212 27.33 -6.08 -0.74
CA ASN A 212 26.03 -5.84 -0.10
C ASN A 212 25.00 -5.11 -0.99
N ALA A 213 25.44 -4.39 -2.02
CA ALA A 213 24.59 -3.70 -2.98
C ALA A 213 24.42 -4.45 -4.30
N SER A 214 25.17 -5.55 -4.52
CA SER A 214 25.03 -6.40 -5.70
C SER A 214 24.44 -7.78 -5.34
N PHE A 215 25.24 -8.70 -4.82
CA PHE A 215 24.82 -10.07 -4.51
C PHE A 215 23.64 -10.12 -3.53
N ASN A 216 23.64 -9.35 -2.43
CA ASN A 216 22.52 -9.37 -1.47
C ASN A 216 21.15 -9.11 -2.12
N PRO A 217 20.91 -7.97 -2.79
CA PRO A 217 19.61 -7.70 -3.40
C PRO A 217 19.31 -8.59 -4.60
N ILE A 218 20.30 -8.93 -5.44
CA ILE A 218 20.06 -9.76 -6.62
C ILE A 218 19.72 -11.20 -6.21
N CYS A 219 20.42 -11.78 -5.24
CA CYS A 219 20.08 -13.11 -4.70
C CYS A 219 18.70 -13.11 -4.02
N ALA A 220 18.35 -12.06 -3.27
CA ALA A 220 17.02 -11.93 -2.67
C ALA A 220 15.90 -11.82 -3.72
N LEU A 221 16.12 -11.07 -4.80
CA LEU A 221 15.18 -10.89 -5.92
C LEU A 221 14.99 -12.17 -6.73
N THR A 222 16.10 -12.84 -7.05
CA THR A 222 16.10 -14.05 -7.89
C THR A 222 15.77 -15.32 -7.10
N ARG A 223 15.90 -15.28 -5.77
CA ARG A 223 15.87 -16.43 -4.85
C ARG A 223 16.90 -17.50 -5.18
N LEU A 224 18.04 -17.06 -5.70
CA LEU A 224 19.19 -17.91 -5.98
C LEU A 224 20.31 -17.56 -5.02
N ASN A 225 21.00 -18.56 -4.49
CA ASN A 225 22.23 -18.32 -3.74
C ASN A 225 23.36 -17.85 -4.67
N THR A 226 24.49 -17.37 -4.12
CA THR A 226 25.58 -16.80 -4.93
C THR A 226 26.18 -17.81 -5.92
N GLY A 227 26.20 -19.10 -5.57
CA GLY A 227 26.72 -20.16 -6.42
C GLY A 227 25.78 -20.49 -7.58
N GLU A 228 24.49 -20.65 -7.31
CA GLU A 228 23.45 -20.81 -8.33
C GLU A 228 23.43 -19.64 -9.32
N LEU A 229 23.54 -18.42 -8.80
CA LEU A 229 23.56 -17.22 -9.61
C LEU A 229 24.78 -17.21 -10.55
N GLN A 230 25.95 -17.60 -10.05
CA GLN A 230 27.16 -17.74 -10.86
C GLN A 230 27.08 -18.86 -11.90
N ARG A 231 26.42 -19.99 -11.61
CA ARG A 231 26.19 -21.08 -12.60
C ARG A 231 25.34 -20.64 -13.79
N THR A 232 24.53 -19.58 -13.64
CA THR A 232 23.78 -19.04 -14.78
C THR A 232 24.67 -18.38 -15.83
N GLY A 233 25.89 -17.95 -15.46
CA GLY A 233 26.85 -17.22 -16.28
C GLY A 233 26.37 -15.81 -16.66
N ARG A 234 25.25 -15.75 -17.37
CA ARG A 234 24.65 -14.52 -17.92
C ARG A 234 24.31 -13.48 -16.85
N ILE A 235 23.72 -13.87 -15.72
CA ILE A 235 23.27 -12.90 -14.71
C ILE A 235 24.45 -12.19 -14.02
N VAL A 236 25.59 -12.89 -13.85
CA VAL A 236 26.78 -12.27 -13.27
C VAL A 236 27.28 -11.15 -14.17
N ASP A 237 27.41 -11.43 -15.47
CA ASP A 237 27.93 -10.46 -16.45
C ASP A 237 26.95 -9.33 -16.75
N THR A 238 25.65 -9.61 -16.79
CA THR A 238 24.64 -8.62 -17.18
C THR A 238 24.05 -7.82 -16.03
N LEU A 239 24.20 -8.28 -14.77
CA LEU A 239 23.54 -7.65 -13.62
C LEU A 239 24.46 -7.45 -12.42
N VAL A 240 25.22 -8.48 -12.00
CA VAL A 240 26.08 -8.38 -10.81
C VAL A 240 27.28 -7.47 -11.06
N ILE A 241 28.05 -7.69 -12.12
CA ILE A 241 29.22 -6.89 -12.46
C ILE A 241 28.83 -5.43 -12.75
N PRO A 242 27.79 -5.12 -13.54
CA PRO A 242 27.31 -3.75 -13.70
C PRO A 242 26.93 -3.07 -12.38
N ALA A 243 26.19 -3.75 -11.50
CA ALA A 243 25.84 -3.21 -10.18
C ALA A 243 27.09 -2.92 -9.32
N MET A 244 28.10 -3.80 -9.36
CA MET A 244 29.38 -3.54 -8.70
C MET A 244 30.10 -2.32 -9.28
N LYS A 245 30.11 -2.17 -10.61
CA LYS A 245 30.69 -1.00 -11.29
C LYS A 245 29.99 0.31 -10.91
N GLU A 246 28.67 0.30 -10.75
CA GLU A 246 27.93 1.45 -10.23
C GLU A 246 28.37 1.83 -8.82
N VAL A 247 28.54 0.84 -7.93
CA VAL A 247 29.06 1.09 -6.57
C VAL A 247 30.44 1.73 -6.63
N LEU A 248 31.34 1.24 -7.50
CA LEU A 248 32.68 1.82 -7.70
C LEU A 248 32.61 3.28 -8.20
N ALA A 249 31.72 3.57 -9.16
CA ALA A 249 31.53 4.92 -9.68
C ALA A 249 31.02 5.89 -8.60
N VAL A 250 30.07 5.45 -7.77
CA VAL A 250 29.54 6.26 -6.65
C VAL A 250 30.62 6.44 -5.57
N ALA A 251 31.38 5.39 -5.23
CA ALA A 251 32.48 5.47 -4.27
C ALA A 251 33.52 6.51 -4.72
N LYS A 252 33.93 6.46 -6.00
CA LYS A 252 34.87 7.41 -6.59
C LYS A 252 34.36 8.85 -6.51
N LYS A 253 33.09 9.08 -6.82
CA LYS A 253 32.46 10.42 -6.70
C LYS A 253 32.37 10.89 -5.24
N ALA A 254 32.24 9.97 -4.29
CA ALA A 254 32.26 10.25 -2.86
C ALA A 254 33.69 10.44 -2.29
N GLY A 255 34.73 10.41 -3.13
CA GLY A 255 36.13 10.59 -2.72
C GLY A 255 36.84 9.31 -2.26
N HIS A 256 36.26 8.14 -2.53
CA HIS A 256 36.82 6.84 -2.16
C HIS A 256 37.12 6.00 -3.40
N GLU A 257 38.38 5.95 -3.81
CA GLU A 257 38.79 5.19 -4.99
C GLU A 257 39.06 3.72 -4.61
N LEU A 258 38.25 2.82 -5.18
CA LEU A 258 38.42 1.37 -5.03
C LEU A 258 39.08 0.79 -6.29
N PRO A 259 39.98 -0.21 -6.16
CA PRO A 259 40.58 -0.85 -7.32
C PRO A 259 39.55 -1.66 -8.10
N GLU A 260 39.63 -1.67 -9.43
CA GLU A 260 38.70 -2.46 -10.27
C GLU A 260 38.81 -3.98 -10.01
N SER A 261 39.98 -4.45 -9.52
CA SER A 261 40.18 -5.85 -9.12
C SER A 261 39.17 -6.34 -8.08
N ILE A 262 38.62 -5.42 -7.27
CA ILE A 262 37.68 -5.74 -6.20
C ILE A 262 36.42 -6.46 -6.70
N ILE A 263 36.03 -6.25 -7.97
CA ILE A 263 34.92 -6.97 -8.60
C ILE A 263 35.24 -8.46 -8.65
N ASN A 264 36.40 -8.80 -9.22
CA ASN A 264 36.85 -10.18 -9.35
C ASN A 264 37.14 -10.79 -7.96
N ASP A 265 37.70 -10.01 -7.03
CA ASP A 265 37.96 -10.48 -5.66
C ASP A 265 36.65 -10.78 -4.91
N THR A 266 35.62 -9.96 -5.10
CA THR A 266 34.29 -10.17 -4.50
C THR A 266 33.61 -11.41 -5.08
N ILE A 267 33.73 -11.66 -6.38
CA ILE A 267 33.19 -12.88 -7.01
C ILE A 267 33.96 -14.11 -6.52
N ARG A 268 35.30 -14.08 -6.54
CA ARG A 268 36.15 -15.20 -6.13
C ARG A 268 36.00 -15.58 -4.66
N SER A 269 35.76 -14.59 -3.79
CA SER A 269 35.48 -14.83 -2.36
C SER A 269 34.11 -15.47 -2.08
N ASN A 270 33.31 -15.71 -3.13
CA ASN A 270 32.05 -16.42 -3.07
C ASN A 270 32.06 -17.61 -4.05
N PRO A 271 32.85 -18.66 -3.79
CA PRO A 271 33.02 -19.76 -4.74
C PRO A 271 31.69 -20.48 -5.02
N ILE A 272 31.56 -20.94 -6.27
CA ILE A 272 30.32 -21.52 -6.80
C ILE A 272 29.81 -22.70 -5.95
N ASP A 273 30.71 -23.51 -5.43
CA ASP A 273 30.39 -24.75 -4.73
C ASP A 273 29.89 -24.55 -3.30
N GLU A 274 30.15 -23.39 -2.68
CA GLU A 274 29.72 -23.08 -1.32
C GLU A 274 28.24 -22.68 -1.24
N ASN A 275 27.60 -22.33 -2.37
CA ASN A 275 26.18 -21.99 -2.45
C ASN A 275 25.74 -20.99 -1.35
N ILE A 276 26.57 -19.96 -1.12
CA ILE A 276 26.37 -19.01 0.00
C ILE A 276 25.05 -18.27 -0.19
N THR A 277 24.19 -18.34 0.82
CA THR A 277 22.90 -17.64 0.81
C THR A 277 23.05 -16.29 1.51
N PRO A 278 22.95 -15.14 0.81
CA PRO A 278 23.24 -13.86 1.42
C PRO A 278 22.19 -13.46 2.47
N SER A 279 22.60 -12.63 3.43
CA SER A 279 21.77 -12.29 4.61
C SER A 279 20.40 -11.70 4.28
N MET A 280 20.27 -10.96 3.17
CA MET A 280 18.99 -10.40 2.72
C MET A 280 18.03 -11.47 2.22
N GLN A 281 18.54 -12.51 1.54
CA GLN A 281 17.73 -13.65 1.09
C GLN A 281 17.27 -14.49 2.29
N ILE A 282 18.14 -14.74 3.27
CA ILE A 282 17.77 -15.43 4.52
C ILE A 282 16.67 -14.67 5.26
N ASP A 283 16.76 -13.33 5.32
CA ASP A 283 15.72 -12.50 5.94
C ASP A 283 14.37 -12.65 5.21
N LEU A 284 14.39 -12.68 3.87
CA LEU A 284 13.19 -12.88 3.04
C LEU A 284 12.55 -14.26 3.26
N GLU A 285 13.36 -15.32 3.34
CA GLU A 285 12.92 -16.70 3.59
C GLU A 285 12.31 -16.85 4.99
N LYS A 286 12.97 -16.30 6.02
CA LYS A 286 12.45 -16.28 7.40
C LYS A 286 11.14 -15.53 7.52
N TRP A 287 10.96 -14.47 6.74
CA TRP A 287 9.73 -13.68 6.79
C TRP A 287 8.56 -14.42 6.14
N LYS A 288 8.77 -15.07 4.98
CA LYS A 288 7.78 -15.97 4.36
C LYS A 288 7.28 -17.07 5.29
N LEU A 289 8.17 -17.69 6.06
CA LEU A 289 7.79 -18.72 7.04
C LEU A 289 6.89 -18.16 8.16
N LYS A 290 7.01 -16.87 8.49
CA LYS A 290 6.13 -16.18 9.47
C LYS A 290 4.82 -15.69 8.84
N GLU A 291 4.75 -15.58 7.52
CA GLU A 291 3.71 -14.87 6.77
C GLU A 291 2.58 -15.76 6.26
N GLN A 292 2.51 -17.04 6.68
CA GLN A 292 1.24 -17.80 6.65
C GLN A 292 0.12 -17.18 7.52
N ARG A 293 0.27 -15.93 7.98
CA ARG A 293 -0.67 -15.20 8.85
C ARG A 293 -0.88 -13.71 8.53
N ASN A 294 -0.34 -13.11 7.46
CA ASN A 294 -0.71 -11.74 7.05
C ASN A 294 -0.35 -11.42 5.59
N GLU A 295 -1.19 -10.62 4.92
CA GLU A 295 -1.08 -10.18 3.52
C GLU A 295 -0.11 -8.99 3.36
N LEU A 296 1.19 -9.21 3.23
CA LEU A 296 2.08 -8.22 2.60
C LEU A 296 2.76 -8.81 1.36
N THR A 297 2.93 -7.97 0.34
CA THR A 297 3.57 -8.36 -0.91
C THR A 297 5.09 -8.39 -0.78
N VAL A 298 5.73 -9.31 -1.52
CA VAL A 298 7.19 -9.47 -1.63
C VAL A 298 7.88 -8.14 -2.01
N ASP A 299 7.21 -7.27 -2.79
CA ASP A 299 7.70 -5.95 -3.19
C ASP A 299 7.82 -4.94 -2.05
N THR A 300 6.87 -4.95 -1.11
CA THR A 300 6.95 -4.11 0.09
C THR A 300 8.16 -4.53 0.94
N CYS A 301 8.47 -5.83 0.90
CA CYS A 301 9.60 -6.41 1.60
C CYS A 301 10.94 -6.09 0.93
N ILE A 302 11.04 -6.23 -0.39
CA ILE A 302 12.23 -5.84 -1.15
C ILE A 302 12.47 -4.33 -1.03
N THR A 303 11.43 -3.50 -1.06
CA THR A 303 11.54 -2.03 -0.89
C THR A 303 12.05 -1.67 0.51
N ARG A 304 11.59 -2.39 1.55
CA ARG A 304 12.10 -2.21 2.92
C ARG A 304 13.53 -2.73 3.07
N LEU A 305 13.87 -3.85 2.42
CA LEU A 305 15.21 -4.43 2.45
C LEU A 305 16.21 -3.58 1.64
N THR A 306 15.85 -3.07 0.47
CA THR A 306 16.72 -2.16 -0.30
C THR A 306 16.99 -0.86 0.45
N LYS A 307 16.02 -0.31 1.21
CA LYS A 307 16.27 0.83 2.12
C LYS A 307 17.30 0.54 3.23
N ILE A 308 17.47 -0.71 3.64
CA ILE A 308 18.44 -1.13 4.68
C ILE A 308 19.87 -1.14 4.14
N PHE A 309 20.05 -1.34 2.82
CA PHE A 309 21.37 -1.54 2.20
C PHE A 309 21.76 -0.47 1.17
N ALA A 310 20.82 0.35 0.69
CA ALA A 310 21.06 1.50 -0.19
C ALA A 310 20.83 2.83 0.55
N PRO A 311 21.89 3.60 0.87
CA PRO A 311 21.78 4.84 1.61
C PRO A 311 21.23 5.99 0.74
N ARG A 312 20.64 7.01 1.42
CA ARG A 312 20.06 8.24 0.83
C ARG A 312 20.97 8.94 -0.19
N CYS A 313 22.28 8.84 -0.05
CA CYS A 313 23.27 9.44 -0.95
C CYS A 313 23.27 8.88 -2.38
N MET A 314 22.73 7.69 -2.64
CA MET A 314 22.51 7.23 -4.02
C MET A 314 21.36 7.96 -4.72
N ARG A 315 20.44 8.60 -3.98
CA ARG A 315 19.31 9.38 -4.54
C ARG A 315 19.69 10.84 -4.83
N GLU A 316 20.60 11.42 -4.07
CA GLU A 316 21.00 12.84 -4.23
C GLU A 316 22.01 13.07 -5.37
N HIS A 317 22.57 12.01 -5.96
CA HIS A 317 23.52 12.08 -7.07
C HIS A 317 23.06 11.42 -8.36
N TYR A 318 21.84 10.88 -8.39
CA TYR A 318 21.19 10.40 -9.60
C TYR A 318 20.41 11.55 -10.25
N THR A 319 21.06 12.24 -11.20
CA THR A 319 20.34 12.98 -12.23
C THR A 319 19.91 11.98 -13.31
N PRO A 320 18.61 11.82 -13.61
CA PRO A 320 18.21 11.02 -14.76
C PRO A 320 18.91 11.60 -16.01
N PRO A 321 19.41 10.74 -16.93
CA PRO A 321 19.96 11.26 -18.17
C PRO A 321 18.85 12.05 -18.89
N ALA A 322 19.18 13.27 -19.28
CA ALA A 322 18.33 14.10 -20.10
C ALA A 322 17.91 13.32 -21.35
N SER A 323 16.65 13.47 -21.74
CA SER A 323 16.06 12.92 -22.96
C SER A 323 17.01 13.07 -24.14
N SER A 324 17.70 11.99 -24.51
CA SER A 324 18.50 11.96 -25.73
C SER A 324 17.57 11.77 -26.91
N SER A 325 17.64 12.73 -27.82
CA SER A 325 17.11 12.77 -29.18
C SER A 325 17.25 11.44 -29.95
N PRO A 326 16.41 11.21 -30.97
CA PRO A 326 16.30 9.92 -31.64
C PRO A 326 17.60 9.52 -32.35
N GLN A 327 18.15 8.36 -31.98
CA GLN A 327 19.27 7.74 -32.68
C GLN A 327 18.80 7.03 -33.95
N ALA A 328 19.64 7.12 -34.99
CA ALA A 328 19.43 6.58 -36.32
C ALA A 328 19.29 5.04 -36.36
N PRO A 329 18.59 4.48 -37.37
CA PRO A 329 18.32 3.05 -37.46
C PRO A 329 19.57 2.29 -37.93
N GLY A 330 20.11 1.43 -37.07
CA GLY A 330 21.23 0.55 -37.46
C GLY A 330 22.02 -0.15 -36.35
N ALA A 331 21.73 0.06 -35.07
CA ALA A 331 22.39 -0.64 -33.96
C ALA A 331 21.49 -1.77 -33.41
N ALA A 332 22.09 -2.93 -33.11
CA ALA A 332 21.42 -4.06 -32.44
C ALA A 332 20.71 -3.60 -31.14
N PRO A 333 19.55 -4.19 -30.78
CA PRO A 333 18.73 -3.66 -29.69
C PRO A 333 19.46 -3.75 -28.36
N ASN A 334 19.87 -2.60 -27.83
CA ASN A 334 20.27 -2.47 -26.43
C ASN A 334 19.06 -2.84 -25.56
N LEU A 335 19.22 -3.84 -24.70
CA LEU A 335 18.18 -4.26 -23.76
C LEU A 335 17.84 -3.07 -22.84
N GLY A 336 16.65 -2.50 -22.98
CA GLY A 336 16.24 -1.35 -22.17
C GLY A 336 16.01 -1.75 -20.72
N LEU A 337 16.34 -0.86 -19.77
CA LEU A 337 16.00 -1.07 -18.35
C LEU A 337 14.48 -1.31 -18.17
N LEU A 338 13.65 -0.72 -19.03
CA LEU A 338 12.22 -0.99 -19.07
C LEU A 338 11.91 -2.45 -19.46
N ASP A 339 12.58 -3.00 -20.48
CA ASP A 339 12.35 -4.38 -20.91
C ASP A 339 12.70 -5.37 -19.78
N LEU A 340 13.78 -5.09 -19.05
CA LEU A 340 14.19 -5.85 -17.87
C LEU A 340 13.18 -5.74 -16.72
N GLU A 341 12.68 -4.53 -16.45
CA GLU A 341 11.63 -4.30 -15.46
C GLU A 341 10.35 -5.07 -15.81
N LEU A 342 9.92 -5.01 -17.07
CA LEU A 342 8.71 -5.69 -17.55
C LEU A 342 8.90 -7.21 -17.54
N MET A 343 10.06 -7.72 -17.95
CA MET A 343 10.37 -9.15 -17.85
C MET A 343 10.39 -9.63 -16.40
N HIS A 344 11.01 -8.85 -15.51
CA HIS A 344 11.02 -9.12 -14.08
C HIS A 344 9.59 -9.18 -13.54
N ASN A 345 8.80 -8.14 -13.78
CA ASN A 345 7.40 -8.06 -13.37
C ASN A 345 6.59 -9.26 -13.90
N PHE A 346 6.86 -9.73 -15.13
CA PHE A 346 6.16 -10.89 -15.66
C PHE A 346 6.47 -12.17 -14.86
N CYS A 347 7.74 -12.37 -14.53
CA CYS A 347 8.25 -13.57 -13.86
C CYS A 347 8.04 -13.57 -12.33
N THR A 348 7.75 -12.43 -11.73
CA THR A 348 7.50 -12.27 -10.28
C THR A 348 6.04 -12.05 -9.93
N SER A 349 5.30 -11.34 -10.78
CA SER A 349 3.99 -10.80 -10.44
C SER A 349 2.93 -11.15 -11.49
N THR A 350 3.13 -10.82 -12.77
CA THR A 350 2.10 -10.99 -13.82
C THR A 350 1.68 -12.46 -13.95
N TYR A 351 2.61 -13.41 -14.02
CA TYR A 351 2.28 -14.84 -14.19
C TYR A 351 1.32 -15.38 -13.11
N ALA A 352 1.44 -14.89 -11.88
CA ALA A 352 0.63 -15.34 -10.75
C ALA A 352 -0.84 -14.91 -10.88
N THR A 353 -1.09 -13.86 -11.67
CA THR A 353 -2.41 -13.29 -11.96
C THR A 353 -3.06 -13.86 -13.23
N LEU A 354 -2.36 -14.69 -14.01
CA LEU A 354 -2.92 -15.27 -15.24
C LEU A 354 -3.77 -16.54 -14.97
N SER A 355 -3.60 -17.20 -13.83
CA SER A 355 -4.39 -18.37 -13.47
C SER A 355 -4.37 -18.59 -11.96
N ASN A 356 -5.38 -19.28 -11.42
CA ASN A 356 -5.38 -19.75 -10.03
C ASN A 356 -4.66 -21.10 -9.87
N ASP A 357 -4.50 -21.85 -10.97
CA ASP A 357 -3.89 -23.17 -10.95
C ASP A 357 -2.36 -23.09 -10.84
N PRO A 358 -1.74 -23.72 -9.83
CA PRO A 358 -0.28 -23.72 -9.66
C PRO A 358 0.50 -24.26 -10.85
N ALA A 359 0.02 -25.32 -11.52
CA ALA A 359 0.69 -25.91 -12.67
C ALA A 359 0.63 -24.99 -13.91
N ILE A 360 -0.48 -24.27 -14.09
CA ILE A 360 -0.60 -23.27 -15.16
C ILE A 360 0.26 -22.04 -14.85
N ARG A 361 0.33 -21.61 -13.58
CA ARG A 361 1.25 -20.54 -13.15
C ARG A 361 2.71 -20.90 -13.45
N ASP A 362 3.14 -22.11 -13.13
CA ASP A 362 4.51 -22.57 -13.43
C ASP A 362 4.78 -22.70 -14.93
N LEU A 363 3.78 -23.12 -15.72
CA LEU A 363 3.84 -23.10 -17.18
C LEU A 363 4.14 -21.69 -17.69
N TRP A 364 3.36 -20.68 -17.29
CA TRP A 364 3.57 -19.29 -17.71
C TRP A 364 4.91 -18.73 -17.22
N ARG A 365 5.27 -18.97 -15.96
CA ARG A 365 6.50 -18.44 -15.35
C ARG A 365 7.77 -19.00 -15.98
N ILE A 366 7.80 -20.29 -16.27
CA ILE A 366 9.04 -21.00 -16.61
C ILE A 366 9.05 -21.44 -18.06
N ARG A 367 8.05 -22.25 -18.46
CA ARG A 367 8.07 -22.93 -19.76
C ARG A 367 7.75 -21.98 -20.91
N ILE A 368 6.75 -21.12 -20.75
CA ILE A 368 6.38 -20.14 -21.78
C ILE A 368 7.43 -19.05 -21.90
N VAL A 369 7.96 -18.51 -20.79
CA VAL A 369 9.08 -17.56 -20.84
C VAL A 369 10.28 -18.15 -21.58
N ARG A 370 10.66 -19.42 -21.30
CA ARG A 370 11.73 -20.11 -22.05
C ARG A 370 11.44 -20.27 -23.53
N LEU A 371 10.19 -20.60 -23.88
CA LEU A 371 9.75 -20.71 -25.27
C LEU A 371 9.81 -19.35 -26.00
N CYS A 372 9.38 -18.28 -25.34
CA CYS A 372 9.36 -16.93 -25.91
C CYS A 372 10.77 -16.31 -25.98
N LEU A 373 11.73 -16.74 -25.15
CA LEU A 373 13.12 -16.28 -25.24
C LEU A 373 13.81 -16.64 -26.57
N SER A 374 13.29 -17.60 -27.32
CA SER A 374 13.78 -17.92 -28.68
C SER A 374 12.97 -17.26 -29.80
N CYS A 375 12.05 -16.33 -29.48
CA CYS A 375 11.11 -15.77 -30.44
C CYS A 375 10.71 -14.33 -30.12
N ASP A 376 11.18 -13.39 -30.93
CA ASP A 376 11.07 -11.95 -30.67
C ASP A 376 9.62 -11.45 -30.53
N TYR A 377 8.71 -11.84 -31.42
CA TYR A 377 7.31 -11.36 -31.34
C TYR A 377 6.57 -11.94 -30.12
N ALA A 378 6.85 -13.19 -29.76
CA ALA A 378 6.24 -13.80 -28.58
C ALA A 378 6.81 -13.17 -27.29
N MET A 379 8.08 -12.76 -27.31
CA MET A 379 8.70 -11.99 -26.24
C MET A 379 8.06 -10.60 -26.08
N LEU A 380 7.86 -9.89 -27.19
CA LEU A 380 7.18 -8.58 -27.20
C LEU A 380 5.75 -8.68 -26.63
N ALA A 381 5.04 -9.78 -26.87
CA ALA A 381 3.73 -10.02 -26.25
C ALA A 381 3.80 -10.27 -24.73
N ILE A 382 4.86 -10.91 -24.22
CA ILE A 382 5.10 -11.01 -22.77
C ILE A 382 5.29 -9.61 -22.18
N LEU A 383 6.12 -8.78 -22.83
CA LEU A 383 6.41 -7.43 -22.37
C LEU A 383 5.16 -6.54 -22.41
N SER A 384 4.31 -6.67 -23.44
CA SER A 384 3.07 -5.88 -23.54
C SER A 384 2.08 -6.20 -22.42
N VAL A 385 1.83 -7.49 -22.14
CA VAL A 385 0.95 -7.91 -21.03
C VAL A 385 1.53 -7.48 -19.69
N SER A 386 2.84 -7.60 -19.51
CA SER A 386 3.52 -7.15 -18.29
C SER A 386 3.43 -5.64 -18.08
N ALA A 387 3.53 -4.86 -19.17
CA ALA A 387 3.40 -3.41 -19.12
C ALA A 387 1.98 -2.98 -18.73
N LEU A 388 0.95 -3.65 -19.26
CA LEU A 388 -0.44 -3.41 -18.84
C LEU A 388 -0.66 -3.77 -17.37
N HIS A 389 -0.13 -4.92 -16.93
CA HIS A 389 -0.20 -5.33 -15.54
C HIS A 389 0.41 -4.27 -14.62
N LEU A 390 1.62 -3.80 -14.92
CA LEU A 390 2.29 -2.77 -14.13
C LEU A 390 1.56 -1.42 -14.20
N SER A 391 0.97 -1.07 -15.35
CA SER A 391 0.19 0.16 -15.53
C SER A 391 -1.06 0.21 -14.66
N HIS A 392 -1.68 -0.94 -14.40
CA HIS A 392 -2.87 -1.04 -13.56
C HIS A 392 -2.57 -0.61 -12.12
N PHE A 393 -1.42 -1.04 -11.59
CA PHE A 393 -0.99 -0.77 -10.22
C PHE A 393 -0.12 0.49 -10.05
N SER A 394 0.30 1.13 -11.14
CA SER A 394 1.13 2.35 -11.12
C SER A 394 0.32 3.57 -11.53
N ALA A 395 0.02 4.48 -10.59
CA ALA A 395 -0.71 5.71 -10.89
C ALA A 395 0.14 6.73 -11.67
N GLU A 396 1.43 6.85 -11.35
CA GLU A 396 2.35 7.85 -11.92
C GLU A 396 2.79 7.50 -13.35
N ARG A 397 3.02 6.20 -13.64
CA ARG A 397 3.54 5.73 -14.93
C ARG A 397 2.48 5.08 -15.81
N ARG A 398 1.19 5.21 -15.45
CA ARG A 398 0.08 4.50 -16.10
C ARG A 398 0.06 4.72 -17.61
N GLU A 399 0.04 5.98 -18.04
CA GLU A 399 -0.07 6.34 -19.46
C GLU A 399 1.16 5.88 -20.24
N PHE A 400 2.36 6.15 -19.71
CA PHE A 400 3.61 5.69 -20.30
C PHE A 400 3.66 4.18 -20.50
N LEU A 401 3.30 3.40 -19.46
CA LEU A 401 3.30 1.93 -19.52
C LEU A 401 2.24 1.39 -20.47
N ARG A 402 1.07 2.04 -20.56
CA ARG A 402 0.02 1.70 -21.54
C ARG A 402 0.49 1.95 -22.98
N GLU A 403 1.07 3.10 -23.25
CA GLU A 403 1.63 3.43 -24.58
C GLU A 403 2.73 2.44 -24.98
N ARG A 404 3.58 2.04 -24.03
CA ARG A 404 4.60 1.01 -24.25
C ARG A 404 3.99 -0.35 -24.52
N ALA A 405 2.94 -0.74 -23.80
CA ALA A 405 2.23 -1.99 -24.07
C ALA A 405 1.65 -2.02 -25.49
N ILE A 406 1.04 -0.91 -25.94
CA ILE A 406 0.50 -0.76 -27.29
C ILE A 406 1.62 -0.90 -28.33
N THR A 407 2.74 -0.23 -28.11
CA THR A 407 3.91 -0.28 -29.00
C THR A 407 4.42 -1.72 -29.16
N TYR A 408 4.69 -2.42 -28.06
CA TYR A 408 5.19 -3.80 -28.10
C TYR A 408 4.18 -4.76 -28.74
N HIS A 409 2.89 -4.62 -28.42
CA HIS A 409 1.86 -5.49 -28.99
C HIS A 409 1.69 -5.26 -30.49
N ASN A 410 1.66 -4.02 -30.97
CA ASN A 410 1.54 -3.72 -32.40
C ASN A 410 2.75 -4.25 -33.20
N GLN A 411 3.96 -4.14 -32.64
CA GLN A 411 5.16 -4.73 -33.23
C GLN A 411 5.07 -6.25 -33.29
N ALA A 412 4.64 -6.89 -32.19
CA ALA A 412 4.46 -8.33 -32.13
C ALA A 412 3.41 -8.82 -33.15
N LEU A 413 2.26 -8.12 -33.23
CA LEU A 413 1.17 -8.43 -34.14
C LEU A 413 1.57 -8.30 -35.61
N SER A 414 2.30 -7.24 -35.97
CA SER A 414 2.81 -7.05 -37.34
C SER A 414 3.69 -8.22 -37.79
N ILE A 415 4.50 -8.80 -36.90
CA ILE A 415 5.37 -9.93 -37.22
C ILE A 415 4.57 -11.23 -37.24
N ALA A 416 3.73 -11.46 -36.22
CA ALA A 416 2.95 -12.69 -36.09
C ALA A 416 1.97 -12.89 -37.25
N THR A 417 1.35 -11.82 -37.76
CA THR A 417 0.36 -11.90 -38.85
C THR A 417 0.92 -12.57 -40.11
N GLY A 418 2.14 -12.20 -40.53
CA GLY A 418 2.79 -12.84 -41.70
C GLY A 418 3.22 -14.30 -41.47
N LEU A 419 3.33 -14.73 -40.21
CA LEU A 419 3.68 -16.11 -39.84
C LEU A 419 2.45 -17.01 -39.67
N ILE A 420 1.28 -16.43 -39.37
CA ILE A 420 0.00 -17.15 -39.35
C ILE A 420 -0.35 -17.64 -40.76
N ASP A 421 -0.16 -16.79 -41.78
CA ASP A 421 -0.37 -17.15 -43.18
C ASP A 421 0.63 -18.22 -43.69
N ALA A 422 1.80 -18.30 -43.05
CA ALA A 422 2.87 -19.26 -43.33
C ALA A 422 3.00 -20.32 -42.22
N TYR A 423 1.88 -20.81 -41.70
CA TYR A 423 1.82 -21.82 -40.63
C TYR A 423 2.77 -23.02 -40.88
N ASP A 424 3.55 -23.37 -39.85
CA ASP A 424 4.40 -24.56 -39.80
C ASP A 424 4.34 -25.12 -38.36
N ASP A 425 4.32 -26.44 -38.18
CA ASP A 425 4.37 -27.08 -36.85
C ASP A 425 5.56 -26.58 -36.00
N ARG A 426 6.64 -26.10 -36.64
CA ARG A 426 7.79 -25.49 -35.94
C ARG A 426 7.50 -24.16 -35.27
N ASN A 427 6.55 -23.37 -35.76
CA ASN A 427 6.16 -22.06 -35.19
C ASN A 427 4.85 -22.12 -34.38
N ALA A 428 4.14 -23.25 -34.43
CA ALA A 428 2.81 -23.39 -33.85
C ALA A 428 2.76 -23.09 -32.34
N GLN A 429 3.78 -23.50 -31.58
CA GLN A 429 3.82 -23.22 -30.13
C GLN A 429 4.02 -21.73 -29.82
N HIS A 430 4.83 -21.02 -30.61
CA HIS A 430 5.06 -19.58 -30.45
C HIS A 430 3.83 -18.77 -30.84
N LEU A 431 3.19 -19.11 -31.96
CA LEU A 431 1.93 -18.49 -32.39
C LEU A 431 0.82 -18.72 -31.38
N PHE A 432 0.77 -19.90 -30.76
CA PHE A 432 -0.21 -20.18 -29.70
C PHE A 432 0.05 -19.37 -28.42
N ALA A 433 1.31 -19.28 -27.99
CA ALA A 433 1.70 -18.42 -26.86
C ALA A 433 1.32 -16.96 -27.11
N PHE A 434 1.65 -16.45 -28.30
CA PHE A 434 1.28 -15.11 -28.75
C PHE A 434 -0.24 -14.90 -28.75
N SER A 435 -1.02 -15.87 -29.25
CA SER A 435 -2.48 -15.79 -29.31
C SER A 435 -3.11 -15.67 -27.91
N ILE A 436 -2.66 -16.47 -26.94
CA ILE A 436 -3.18 -16.37 -25.57
C ILE A 436 -2.76 -15.06 -24.90
N LEU A 437 -1.51 -14.62 -25.08
CA LEU A 437 -1.06 -13.33 -24.55
C LEU A 437 -1.81 -12.15 -25.17
N THR A 438 -2.20 -12.25 -26.44
CA THR A 438 -3.03 -11.27 -27.14
C THR A 438 -4.44 -11.20 -26.56
N ILE A 439 -5.02 -12.35 -26.16
CA ILE A 439 -6.30 -12.37 -25.43
C ILE A 439 -6.16 -11.63 -24.09
N TYR A 440 -5.12 -11.91 -23.30
CA TYR A 440 -4.89 -11.19 -22.03
C TYR A 440 -4.65 -9.69 -22.25
N TYR A 441 -3.89 -9.32 -23.28
CA TYR A 441 -3.67 -7.94 -23.66
C TYR A 441 -4.99 -7.25 -24.01
N SER A 442 -5.84 -7.90 -24.81
CA SER A 442 -7.13 -7.35 -25.22
C SER A 442 -8.10 -7.17 -24.05
N PHE A 443 -8.10 -8.08 -23.07
CA PHE A 443 -8.86 -7.89 -21.84
C PHE A 443 -8.27 -6.76 -20.99
N ALA A 444 -6.95 -6.70 -20.84
CA ALA A 444 -6.28 -5.70 -20.03
C ALA A 444 -6.36 -4.26 -20.59
N GLN A 445 -6.76 -4.10 -21.84
CA GLN A 445 -7.12 -2.80 -22.41
C GLN A 445 -8.40 -2.27 -21.74
N THR A 446 -8.39 -1.01 -21.31
CA THR A 446 -9.58 -0.36 -20.75
C THR A 446 -10.71 -0.31 -21.79
N PRO A 447 -11.98 -0.61 -21.43
CA PRO A 447 -13.11 -0.63 -22.36
C PRO A 447 -13.45 0.73 -23.01
N GLU A 448 -12.77 1.80 -22.62
CA GLU A 448 -12.98 3.17 -23.11
C GLU A 448 -12.71 3.35 -24.61
N HIS A 449 -12.09 2.37 -25.28
CA HIS A 449 -11.73 2.42 -26.70
C HIS A 449 -12.43 1.33 -27.55
N ASP A 450 -13.50 0.72 -27.03
CA ASP A 450 -14.27 -0.31 -27.74
C ASP A 450 -15.49 0.27 -28.47
N ASP A 451 -15.29 0.64 -29.74
CA ASP A 451 -16.35 1.14 -30.65
C ASP A 451 -17.08 0.01 -31.40
N GLY A 452 -16.70 -1.26 -31.19
CA GLY A 452 -17.21 -2.41 -31.93
C GLY A 452 -18.57 -2.93 -31.42
N PRO A 453 -19.30 -3.74 -32.22
CA PRO A 453 -20.56 -4.38 -31.78
C PRO A 453 -20.35 -5.47 -30.73
N TYR A 454 -19.14 -6.03 -30.63
CA TYR A 454 -18.73 -6.97 -29.59
C TYR A 454 -17.31 -6.68 -29.14
N PRO A 455 -16.96 -7.08 -27.89
CA PRO A 455 -15.60 -6.93 -27.40
C PRO A 455 -14.56 -7.65 -28.28
N PRO A 456 -13.39 -7.04 -28.56
CA PRO A 456 -12.37 -7.62 -29.45
C PRO A 456 -11.91 -9.03 -29.06
N TRP A 457 -11.91 -9.34 -27.75
CA TRP A 457 -11.53 -10.65 -27.24
C TRP A 457 -12.45 -11.79 -27.68
N VAL A 458 -13.70 -11.52 -28.07
CA VAL A 458 -14.61 -12.55 -28.60
C VAL A 458 -14.05 -13.16 -29.90
N VAL A 459 -13.56 -12.31 -30.81
CA VAL A 459 -12.95 -12.74 -32.08
C VAL A 459 -11.66 -13.46 -31.82
N LEU A 460 -10.84 -12.95 -30.91
CA LEU A 460 -9.55 -13.55 -30.56
C LEU A 460 -9.72 -14.95 -29.98
N ILE A 461 -10.71 -15.16 -29.11
CA ILE A 461 -11.03 -16.49 -28.54
C ILE A 461 -11.46 -17.44 -29.66
N LYS A 462 -12.32 -16.99 -30.59
CA LYS A 462 -12.74 -17.80 -31.75
C LYS A 462 -11.55 -18.18 -32.63
N GLY A 463 -10.69 -17.22 -32.99
CA GLY A 463 -9.47 -17.49 -33.76
C GLY A 463 -8.53 -18.48 -33.05
N CYS A 464 -8.38 -18.34 -31.74
CA CYS A 464 -7.60 -19.25 -30.91
C CYS A 464 -8.16 -20.69 -30.94
N THR A 465 -9.48 -20.87 -30.89
CA THR A 465 -10.08 -22.21 -30.99
C THR A 465 -9.83 -22.89 -32.33
N SER A 466 -10.00 -22.16 -33.44
CA SER A 466 -9.69 -22.68 -34.78
C SER A 466 -8.20 -23.04 -34.92
N PHE A 467 -7.32 -22.26 -34.28
CA PHE A 467 -5.89 -22.57 -34.24
C PHE A 467 -5.58 -23.83 -33.43
N VAL A 468 -6.26 -24.03 -32.28
CA VAL A 468 -6.10 -25.26 -31.47
C VAL A 468 -6.50 -26.50 -32.25
N ASP A 469 -7.58 -26.43 -33.04
CA ASP A 469 -8.01 -27.55 -33.89
C ASP A 469 -6.98 -27.86 -34.98
N LEU A 470 -6.35 -26.83 -35.56
CA LEU A 470 -5.30 -26.99 -36.57
C LEU A 470 -4.00 -27.57 -35.98
N ALA A 471 -3.55 -27.07 -34.83
CA ALA A 471 -2.25 -27.35 -34.24
C ALA A 471 -2.28 -28.41 -33.10
N GLN A 472 -3.38 -29.16 -32.97
CA GLN A 472 -3.65 -29.98 -31.78
C GLN A 472 -2.53 -30.97 -31.44
N SER A 473 -2.01 -31.70 -32.44
CA SER A 473 -0.93 -32.69 -32.27
C SER A 473 0.34 -32.04 -31.73
N THR A 474 0.72 -30.90 -32.29
CA THR A 474 1.93 -30.14 -31.93
C THR A 474 1.82 -29.51 -30.54
N LEU A 475 0.65 -29.00 -30.17
CA LEU A 475 0.40 -28.41 -28.84
C LEU A 475 0.41 -29.47 -27.72
N LEU A 476 -0.08 -30.68 -27.99
CA LEU A 476 -0.08 -31.81 -27.05
C LEU A 476 1.33 -32.39 -26.81
N LEU A 477 2.24 -32.28 -27.76
CA LEU A 477 3.64 -32.67 -27.58
C LEU A 477 4.47 -31.60 -26.85
N GLY A 478 3.94 -30.37 -26.77
CA GLY A 478 4.64 -29.19 -26.26
C GLY A 478 4.37 -28.84 -24.79
N PRO A 479 4.81 -27.63 -24.36
CA PRO A 479 4.57 -27.13 -23.01
C PRO A 479 3.09 -26.89 -22.71
N PHE A 480 2.26 -26.71 -23.74
CA PHE A 480 0.82 -26.46 -23.62
C PHE A 480 -0.04 -27.70 -23.34
N SER A 481 0.54 -28.90 -23.38
CA SER A 481 -0.13 -30.17 -23.02
C SER A 481 -0.90 -30.10 -21.70
N VAL A 482 -0.33 -29.42 -20.69
CA VAL A 482 -0.96 -29.23 -19.37
C VAL A 482 -2.28 -28.48 -19.48
N ILE A 483 -2.33 -27.37 -20.22
CA ILE A 483 -3.56 -26.60 -20.44
C ILE A 483 -4.56 -27.41 -21.27
N MET A 484 -4.09 -28.12 -22.29
CA MET A 484 -4.95 -28.92 -23.18
C MET A 484 -5.66 -30.06 -22.43
N HIS A 485 -4.92 -30.82 -21.61
CA HIS A 485 -5.50 -31.90 -20.81
C HIS A 485 -6.48 -31.37 -19.77
N LYS A 486 -6.14 -30.25 -19.11
CA LYS A 486 -7.04 -29.61 -18.15
C LYS A 486 -8.33 -29.13 -18.82
N ALA A 487 -8.21 -28.40 -19.93
CA ALA A 487 -9.35 -27.88 -20.66
C ALA A 487 -10.30 -29.00 -21.13
N ARG A 488 -9.74 -30.10 -21.67
CA ARG A 488 -10.53 -31.28 -22.03
C ARG A 488 -11.29 -31.86 -20.85
N LYS A 489 -10.59 -32.11 -19.72
CA LYS A 489 -11.22 -32.64 -18.50
C LYS A 489 -12.36 -31.73 -18.01
N ARG A 490 -12.19 -30.40 -18.09
CA ARG A 490 -13.23 -29.46 -17.67
C ARG A 490 -14.40 -29.39 -18.66
N LEU A 491 -14.16 -29.55 -19.95
CA LEU A 491 -15.22 -29.67 -20.96
C LEU A 491 -16.07 -30.93 -20.74
N ASP A 492 -15.44 -32.06 -20.41
CA ASP A 492 -16.14 -33.34 -20.16
C ASP A 492 -17.14 -33.23 -18.98
N LEU A 493 -16.85 -32.40 -17.97
CA LEU A 493 -17.77 -32.17 -16.84
C LEU A 493 -19.13 -31.61 -17.27
N ARG A 494 -19.20 -30.88 -18.40
CA ARG A 494 -20.45 -30.29 -18.91
C ARG A 494 -21.42 -31.31 -19.50
N THR A 495 -20.95 -32.54 -19.74
CA THR A 495 -21.79 -33.66 -20.19
C THR A 495 -22.60 -34.29 -19.07
N GLN A 496 -22.29 -33.94 -17.82
CA GLN A 496 -23.01 -34.44 -16.64
C GLN A 496 -24.37 -33.76 -16.48
N THR A 497 -25.29 -34.45 -15.80
CA THR A 497 -26.59 -33.88 -15.43
C THR A 497 -26.45 -33.10 -14.12
N PHE A 498 -26.75 -31.81 -14.17
CA PHE A 498 -26.77 -30.93 -12.99
C PHE A 498 -28.14 -30.96 -12.30
N LYS A 499 -28.15 -30.73 -10.99
CA LYS A 499 -29.33 -30.78 -10.13
C LYS A 499 -30.28 -29.62 -10.38
N THR A 500 -29.74 -28.45 -10.71
CA THR A 500 -30.51 -27.22 -10.87
C THR A 500 -30.50 -26.76 -12.32
N ASP A 501 -31.67 -26.38 -12.84
CA ASP A 501 -31.77 -25.62 -14.08
C ASP A 501 -31.77 -24.12 -13.76
N TYR A 502 -30.59 -23.50 -13.78
CA TYR A 502 -30.41 -22.08 -13.50
C TYR A 502 -31.02 -21.21 -14.61
N MET A 503 -31.22 -21.76 -15.80
CA MET A 503 -31.61 -21.02 -17.00
C MET A 503 -33.09 -21.20 -17.38
N GLN A 504 -33.89 -21.83 -16.53
CA GLN A 504 -35.30 -22.13 -16.81
C GLN A 504 -36.10 -20.88 -17.22
N GLN A 505 -35.94 -19.76 -16.49
CA GLN A 505 -36.64 -18.51 -16.80
C GLN A 505 -36.16 -17.89 -18.11
N LEU A 506 -34.85 -17.91 -18.37
CA LEU A 506 -34.26 -17.40 -19.61
C LEU A 506 -34.70 -18.22 -20.83
N ARG A 507 -34.86 -19.53 -20.65
CA ARG A 507 -35.38 -20.44 -21.67
C ARG A 507 -36.83 -20.10 -22.03
N LEU A 508 -37.69 -19.90 -21.02
CA LEU A 508 -39.07 -19.47 -21.23
C LEU A 508 -39.17 -18.12 -21.93
N PHE A 509 -38.30 -17.17 -21.57
CA PHE A 509 -38.20 -15.87 -22.25
C PHE A 509 -37.87 -16.04 -23.75
N VAL A 510 -36.91 -16.90 -24.09
CA VAL A 510 -36.56 -17.21 -25.49
C VAL A 510 -37.74 -17.88 -26.22
N ASP A 511 -38.43 -18.81 -25.56
CA ASP A 511 -39.59 -19.51 -26.14
C ASP A 511 -40.74 -18.55 -26.52
N GLU A 512 -40.94 -17.52 -25.69
CA GLU A 512 -41.98 -16.50 -25.88
C GLU A 512 -41.61 -15.50 -26.98
N ARG A 513 -40.35 -15.07 -27.05
CA ARG A 513 -39.93 -13.93 -27.90
C ARG A 513 -39.39 -14.35 -29.27
N VAL A 514 -38.69 -15.46 -29.37
CA VAL A 514 -38.05 -15.89 -30.62
C VAL A 514 -38.96 -16.87 -31.35
N THR A 515 -39.80 -16.41 -32.27
CA THR A 515 -40.82 -17.26 -32.94
C THR A 515 -40.26 -18.19 -34.02
N ASP A 516 -39.12 -17.85 -34.62
CA ASP A 516 -38.49 -18.65 -35.68
C ASP A 516 -37.83 -19.92 -35.12
N PRO A 517 -38.20 -21.13 -35.58
CA PRO A 517 -37.69 -22.39 -35.03
C PRO A 517 -36.19 -22.60 -35.16
N GLU A 518 -35.58 -22.18 -36.28
CA GLU A 518 -34.15 -22.36 -36.52
C GLU A 518 -33.32 -21.43 -35.62
N ARG A 519 -33.71 -20.15 -35.53
CA ARG A 519 -33.08 -19.19 -34.60
C ARG A 519 -33.26 -19.63 -33.15
N ARG A 520 -34.47 -20.05 -32.76
CA ARG A 520 -34.77 -20.51 -31.41
C ARG A 520 -33.87 -21.70 -31.00
N ALA A 521 -33.59 -22.62 -31.92
CA ALA A 521 -32.67 -23.73 -31.66
C ALA A 521 -31.25 -23.24 -31.31
N ILE A 522 -30.75 -22.20 -31.98
CA ILE A 522 -29.45 -21.59 -31.70
C ILE A 522 -29.44 -20.92 -30.31
N TYR A 523 -30.49 -20.16 -29.98
CA TYR A 523 -30.65 -19.56 -28.66
C TYR A 523 -30.73 -20.62 -27.55
N HIS A 524 -31.50 -21.70 -27.74
CA HIS A 524 -31.55 -22.80 -26.78
C HIS A 524 -30.18 -23.46 -26.59
N GLY A 525 -29.41 -23.65 -27.66
CA GLY A 525 -28.04 -24.15 -27.56
C GLY A 525 -27.15 -23.27 -26.68
N ALA A 526 -27.22 -21.94 -26.85
CA ALA A 526 -26.47 -21.00 -26.03
C ALA A 526 -26.92 -20.97 -24.57
N VAL A 527 -28.24 -21.02 -24.31
CA VAL A 527 -28.83 -21.08 -22.97
C VAL A 527 -28.47 -22.39 -22.27
N GLN A 528 -28.50 -23.52 -22.98
CA GLN A 528 -28.08 -24.81 -22.45
C GLN A 528 -26.59 -24.82 -22.10
N ALA A 529 -25.74 -24.31 -22.99
CA ALA A 529 -24.30 -24.18 -22.72
C ALA A 529 -24.03 -23.26 -21.51
N LEU A 530 -24.85 -22.22 -21.32
CA LEU A 530 -24.74 -21.34 -20.16
C LEU A 530 -25.15 -22.09 -18.89
N ASN A 531 -26.25 -22.82 -18.92
CA ASN A 531 -26.70 -23.66 -17.79
C ASN A 531 -25.62 -24.67 -17.38
N GLN A 532 -24.96 -25.32 -18.34
CA GLN A 532 -23.86 -26.23 -18.08
C GLN A 532 -22.67 -25.52 -17.42
N SER A 533 -22.33 -24.31 -17.85
CA SER A 533 -21.26 -23.52 -17.21
C SER A 533 -21.63 -23.12 -15.77
N TYR A 534 -22.88 -22.75 -15.49
CA TYR A 534 -23.37 -22.53 -14.12
C TYR A 534 -23.32 -23.81 -13.28
N GLY A 535 -23.71 -24.94 -13.85
CA GLY A 535 -23.64 -26.25 -13.19
C GLY A 535 -22.21 -26.63 -12.81
N VAL A 536 -21.24 -26.48 -13.72
CA VAL A 536 -19.82 -26.69 -13.41
C VAL A 536 -19.34 -25.73 -12.32
N PHE A 537 -19.79 -24.47 -12.35
CA PHE A 537 -19.34 -23.43 -11.42
C PHE A 537 -19.92 -23.57 -10.00
N HIS A 538 -21.14 -24.09 -9.86
CA HIS A 538 -21.85 -24.14 -8.58
C HIS A 538 -22.00 -25.54 -7.98
N GLU A 539 -21.99 -26.60 -8.80
CA GLU A 539 -22.31 -27.95 -8.34
C GLU A 539 -21.13 -28.93 -8.36
N VAL A 540 -20.05 -28.61 -9.09
CA VAL A 540 -18.84 -29.43 -9.11
C VAL A 540 -17.87 -28.95 -8.04
N GLU A 541 -17.40 -29.88 -7.19
CA GLU A 541 -16.39 -29.57 -6.17
C GLU A 541 -15.02 -29.27 -6.81
N GLY A 542 -14.42 -28.14 -6.45
CA GLY A 542 -13.08 -27.72 -6.87
C GLY A 542 -12.93 -26.20 -6.98
N GLU A 543 -11.73 -25.73 -7.33
CA GLU A 543 -11.53 -24.31 -7.66
C GLU A 543 -12.08 -24.01 -9.07
N ASN A 544 -12.79 -22.89 -9.17
CA ASN A 544 -13.33 -22.37 -10.43
C ASN A 544 -12.19 -21.80 -11.29
N ASP A 545 -12.16 -22.20 -12.55
CA ASP A 545 -11.12 -21.83 -13.51
C ASP A 545 -11.67 -20.94 -14.63
N LEU A 546 -10.80 -20.18 -15.30
CA LEU A 546 -11.19 -19.34 -16.45
C LEU A 546 -11.83 -20.17 -17.57
N VAL A 547 -11.37 -21.40 -17.78
CA VAL A 547 -11.96 -22.33 -18.74
C VAL A 547 -13.42 -22.64 -18.41
N ASP A 548 -13.84 -22.58 -17.14
CA ASP A 548 -15.22 -22.87 -16.76
C ASP A 548 -16.22 -21.84 -17.30
N ILE A 549 -15.76 -20.60 -17.47
CA ILE A 549 -16.59 -19.48 -17.92
C ILE A 549 -16.42 -19.25 -19.43
N PHE A 550 -15.17 -19.17 -19.90
CA PHE A 550 -14.91 -18.81 -21.30
C PHE A 550 -15.24 -19.92 -22.31
N SER A 551 -15.42 -21.18 -21.89
CA SER A 551 -15.94 -22.22 -22.80
C SER A 551 -17.35 -21.91 -23.31
N TRP A 552 -18.15 -21.11 -22.60
CA TRP A 552 -19.48 -20.71 -23.09
C TRP A 552 -19.39 -19.99 -24.44
N ILE A 553 -18.43 -19.09 -24.61
CA ILE A 553 -18.20 -18.36 -25.88
C ILE A 553 -17.93 -19.34 -27.02
N VAL A 554 -17.15 -20.38 -26.74
CA VAL A 554 -16.78 -21.40 -27.72
C VAL A 554 -18.00 -22.24 -28.12
N LEU A 555 -18.80 -22.67 -27.13
CA LEU A 555 -19.99 -23.49 -27.35
C LEU A 555 -21.15 -22.71 -27.98
N ALA A 556 -21.26 -21.41 -27.69
CA ALA A 556 -22.31 -20.52 -28.19
C ALA A 556 -21.89 -19.75 -29.47
N LYS A 557 -20.88 -20.22 -30.21
CA LYS A 557 -20.29 -19.50 -31.36
C LYS A 557 -21.31 -19.02 -32.41
N ASP A 558 -22.35 -19.83 -32.68
CA ASP A 558 -23.36 -19.54 -33.70
C ASP A 558 -24.42 -18.55 -33.18
N PHE A 559 -24.53 -18.42 -31.86
CA PHE A 559 -25.39 -17.45 -31.18
C PHE A 559 -24.76 -16.06 -31.12
N LEU A 560 -23.42 -15.96 -31.03
CA LEU A 560 -22.71 -14.68 -30.91
C LEU A 560 -22.93 -13.71 -32.09
N LYS A 561 -23.37 -14.21 -33.26
CA LYS A 561 -23.77 -13.34 -34.38
C LYS A 561 -24.98 -12.47 -34.03
N PHE A 562 -25.93 -12.99 -33.26
CA PHE A 562 -27.12 -12.24 -32.82
C PHE A 562 -26.76 -11.18 -31.79
N VAL A 563 -25.75 -11.46 -30.95
CA VAL A 563 -25.15 -10.46 -30.06
C VAL A 563 -24.49 -9.34 -30.88
N ALA A 564 -23.77 -9.69 -31.94
CA ALA A 564 -23.13 -8.72 -32.84
C ALA A 564 -24.13 -7.84 -33.60
N GLU A 565 -25.30 -8.39 -33.91
CA GLU A 565 -26.42 -7.68 -34.52
C GLU A 565 -27.22 -6.85 -33.50
N GLU A 566 -26.80 -6.86 -32.22
CA GLU A 566 -27.46 -6.19 -31.10
C GLU A 566 -28.94 -6.61 -30.93
N GLU A 567 -29.28 -7.86 -31.26
CA GLU A 567 -30.63 -8.39 -31.01
C GLU A 567 -30.95 -8.35 -29.50
N GLU A 568 -32.12 -7.81 -29.13
CA GLU A 568 -32.50 -7.56 -27.75
C GLU A 568 -32.47 -8.84 -26.89
N GLU A 569 -33.02 -9.94 -27.41
CA GLU A 569 -33.04 -11.24 -26.75
C GLU A 569 -31.62 -11.78 -26.55
N ALA A 570 -30.73 -11.57 -27.54
CA ALA A 570 -29.34 -12.02 -27.45
C ALA A 570 -28.57 -11.23 -26.38
N LEU A 571 -28.82 -9.93 -26.26
CA LEU A 571 -28.22 -9.08 -25.23
C LEU A 571 -28.70 -9.48 -23.83
N VAL A 572 -29.97 -9.89 -23.68
CA VAL A 572 -30.47 -10.45 -22.42
C VAL A 572 -29.73 -11.75 -22.08
N VAL A 573 -29.56 -12.68 -23.02
CA VAL A 573 -28.78 -13.92 -22.77
C VAL A 573 -27.31 -13.61 -22.43
N LEU A 574 -26.69 -12.63 -23.10
CA LEU A 574 -25.33 -12.18 -22.80
C LEU A 574 -25.21 -11.63 -21.36
N SER A 575 -26.23 -10.94 -20.85
CA SER A 575 -26.22 -10.41 -19.47
C SER A 575 -26.07 -11.53 -18.41
N TYR A 576 -26.65 -12.71 -18.67
CA TYR A 576 -26.49 -13.87 -17.78
C TYR A 576 -25.08 -14.46 -17.83
N PHE A 577 -24.37 -14.32 -18.95
CA PHE A 577 -22.95 -14.63 -19.04
C PHE A 577 -22.10 -13.60 -18.26
N CYS A 578 -22.44 -12.31 -18.30
CA CYS A 578 -21.76 -11.28 -17.51
C CYS A 578 -21.83 -11.54 -16.00
N VAL A 579 -22.90 -12.19 -15.51
CA VAL A 579 -22.99 -12.61 -14.10
C VAL A 579 -21.90 -13.64 -13.75
N LEU A 580 -21.60 -14.61 -14.62
CA LEU A 580 -20.50 -15.54 -14.41
C LEU A 580 -19.14 -14.81 -14.43
N LEU A 581 -18.95 -13.89 -15.37
CA LEU A 581 -17.73 -13.06 -15.42
C LEU A 581 -17.53 -12.27 -14.12
N HIS A 582 -18.60 -11.73 -13.53
CA HIS A 582 -18.52 -10.99 -12.25
C HIS A 582 -18.12 -11.88 -11.06
N LYS A 583 -18.36 -13.19 -11.14
CA LYS A 583 -18.01 -14.14 -10.08
C LYS A 583 -16.55 -14.58 -10.12
N LEU A 584 -15.79 -14.22 -11.15
CA LEU A 584 -14.34 -14.42 -11.14
C LEU A 584 -13.71 -13.48 -10.10
N PRO A 585 -12.84 -14.00 -9.20
CA PRO A 585 -12.16 -13.16 -8.23
C PRO A 585 -11.37 -12.07 -8.95
N ASN A 586 -11.58 -10.80 -8.57
CA ASN A 586 -11.02 -9.55 -9.13
C ASN A 586 -9.72 -9.74 -9.95
N GLN A 587 -9.87 -10.16 -11.20
CA GLN A 587 -8.75 -10.25 -12.14
C GLN A 587 -8.52 -8.84 -12.69
N TRP A 588 -7.34 -8.27 -12.47
CA TRP A 588 -7.02 -6.90 -12.90
C TRP A 588 -7.25 -6.67 -14.40
N TRP A 589 -7.05 -7.72 -15.22
CA TRP A 589 -7.25 -7.67 -16.66
C TRP A 589 -8.72 -7.79 -17.08
N LEU A 590 -9.66 -8.13 -16.18
CA LEU A 590 -11.11 -8.06 -16.42
C LEU A 590 -11.78 -6.85 -15.77
N ASP A 591 -11.01 -6.00 -15.10
CA ASP A 591 -11.57 -4.89 -14.35
C ASP A 591 -12.31 -3.91 -15.26
N GLY A 592 -13.50 -3.49 -14.84
CA GLY A 592 -14.38 -2.61 -15.62
C GLY A 592 -15.19 -3.26 -16.75
N TRP A 593 -14.83 -4.46 -17.25
CA TRP A 593 -15.52 -5.08 -18.41
C TRP A 593 -16.98 -5.45 -18.13
N VAL A 594 -17.28 -6.05 -16.98
CA VAL A 594 -18.67 -6.41 -16.63
C VAL A 594 -19.55 -5.17 -16.59
N ASN A 595 -19.07 -4.10 -15.95
CA ASN A 595 -19.82 -2.86 -15.86
C ASN A 595 -19.99 -2.20 -17.23
N HIS A 596 -18.97 -2.21 -18.08
CA HIS A 596 -19.04 -1.69 -19.44
C HIS A 596 -20.07 -2.44 -20.29
N ILE A 597 -19.97 -3.78 -20.35
CA ILE A 597 -20.89 -4.61 -21.15
C ILE A 597 -22.32 -4.51 -20.62
N MET A 598 -22.52 -4.57 -19.30
CA MET A 598 -23.85 -4.42 -18.71
C MET A 598 -24.42 -3.02 -18.99
N THR A 599 -23.61 -1.96 -18.93
CA THR A 599 -24.07 -0.60 -19.27
C THR A 599 -24.49 -0.51 -20.73
N ARG A 600 -23.74 -1.13 -21.67
CA ARG A 600 -24.13 -1.20 -23.08
C ARG A 600 -25.42 -1.99 -23.29
N ILE A 601 -25.54 -3.18 -22.69
CA ILE A 601 -26.75 -4.00 -22.72
C ILE A 601 -27.94 -3.18 -22.19
N TYR A 602 -27.81 -2.57 -21.01
CA TYR A 602 -28.86 -1.71 -20.44
C TYR A 602 -29.19 -0.55 -21.38
N SER A 603 -28.22 0.12 -21.99
CA SER A 603 -28.49 1.22 -22.91
C SER A 603 -29.22 0.79 -24.19
N SER A 604 -28.96 -0.45 -24.66
CA SER A 604 -29.62 -1.01 -25.84
C SER A 604 -31.03 -1.51 -25.52
N VAL A 605 -31.19 -2.24 -24.41
CA VAL A 605 -32.45 -2.86 -23.97
C VAL A 605 -33.40 -1.88 -23.26
N ALA A 606 -32.90 -0.83 -22.59
CA ALA A 606 -33.72 0.19 -21.91
C ALA A 606 -34.52 1.11 -22.86
N LYS A 607 -34.57 0.79 -24.16
CA LYS A 607 -35.66 1.24 -25.04
C LYS A 607 -37.01 0.58 -24.67
N MET A 608 -37.03 -0.39 -23.75
CA MET A 608 -38.23 -1.05 -23.25
C MET A 608 -38.56 -0.63 -21.81
N GLU A 609 -39.77 -0.09 -21.65
CA GLU A 609 -40.31 0.52 -20.42
C GLU A 609 -40.33 -0.45 -19.22
N LEU A 610 -39.38 -0.32 -18.30
CA LEU A 610 -39.56 -0.73 -16.91
C LEU A 610 -38.71 0.22 -16.04
N PHE A 611 -39.39 1.04 -15.23
CA PHE A 611 -38.90 2.17 -14.41
C PHE A 611 -38.78 3.52 -15.13
N PRO A 612 -39.58 4.54 -14.76
CA PRO A 612 -39.39 5.90 -15.26
C PRO A 612 -38.11 6.47 -14.66
N ARG A 613 -37.02 6.47 -15.43
CA ARG A 613 -35.85 7.32 -15.18
C ARG A 613 -35.77 8.36 -16.30
N ILE A 614 -36.32 9.50 -15.93
CA ILE A 614 -36.03 10.87 -16.31
C ILE A 614 -35.28 11.06 -17.65
N ASP A 615 -36.05 11.69 -18.53
CA ASP A 615 -35.81 12.12 -19.90
C ASP A 615 -34.38 12.58 -20.24
N LYS A 616 -33.76 11.87 -21.19
CA LYS A 616 -32.88 12.52 -22.19
C LYS A 616 -33.78 13.16 -23.25
N LEU A 617 -33.45 14.35 -23.72
CA LEU A 617 -34.14 14.95 -24.86
C LEU A 617 -33.97 14.05 -26.09
N ALA A 618 -34.95 14.10 -27.01
CA ALA A 618 -35.01 13.28 -28.22
C ALA A 618 -33.79 13.39 -29.16
N ASP A 619 -32.86 14.31 -28.89
CA ASP A 619 -31.61 14.54 -29.60
C ASP A 619 -30.36 13.99 -28.87
N GLY A 620 -30.53 13.28 -27.75
CA GLY A 620 -29.43 12.72 -26.97
C GLY A 620 -28.69 13.75 -26.10
N LYS A 621 -29.17 15.00 -25.99
CA LYS A 621 -28.62 15.99 -25.07
C LYS A 621 -29.24 15.88 -23.67
N ILE A 622 -28.39 16.09 -22.65
CA ILE A 622 -28.79 16.09 -21.25
C ILE A 622 -29.50 17.41 -20.92
N ASP A 623 -30.69 17.34 -20.32
CA ASP A 623 -31.36 18.50 -19.72
C ASP A 623 -30.70 18.84 -18.36
N PHE A 624 -29.42 19.25 -18.37
CA PHE A 624 -28.73 19.69 -17.16
C PHE A 624 -29.01 21.18 -16.90
N LYS A 625 -29.43 21.51 -15.68
CA LYS A 625 -29.65 22.90 -15.27
C LYS A 625 -28.98 23.15 -13.92
N LEU A 626 -28.19 24.23 -13.82
CA LEU A 626 -27.63 24.71 -12.54
C LEU A 626 -28.75 25.00 -11.53
N TYR A 627 -29.88 25.50 -12.02
CA TYR A 627 -31.11 25.64 -11.24
C TYR A 627 -32.31 25.16 -12.05
N ARG A 628 -33.05 24.20 -11.50
CA ARG A 628 -34.35 23.78 -12.05
C ARG A 628 -35.52 24.68 -11.64
N TYR A 629 -35.24 25.71 -10.84
CA TYR A 629 -36.16 26.75 -10.40
C TYR A 629 -35.52 28.14 -10.52
N THR A 630 -36.28 29.19 -10.28
CA THR A 630 -35.72 30.54 -10.07
C THR A 630 -35.42 30.71 -8.58
N PRO A 631 -34.15 30.91 -8.16
CA PRO A 631 -33.85 31.14 -6.75
C PRO A 631 -34.68 32.30 -6.20
N SER A 632 -35.36 32.13 -5.08
CA SER A 632 -36.23 33.15 -4.52
C SER A 632 -35.41 34.33 -3.97
N PHE A 633 -35.52 35.49 -4.62
CA PHE A 633 -34.87 36.73 -4.18
C PHE A 633 -35.19 37.10 -2.72
N PRO A 634 -36.47 37.13 -2.27
CA PRO A 634 -36.77 37.45 -0.87
C PRO A 634 -36.23 36.40 0.10
N ALA A 635 -36.28 35.11 -0.22
CA ALA A 635 -35.77 34.07 0.67
C ALA A 635 -34.24 34.13 0.83
N ALA A 636 -33.51 34.39 -0.26
CA ALA A 636 -32.06 34.53 -0.23
C ALA A 636 -31.62 35.74 0.60
N ILE A 637 -32.33 36.87 0.50
CA ILE A 637 -32.09 38.06 1.35
C ILE A 637 -32.33 37.72 2.81
N VAL A 638 -33.47 37.11 3.14
CA VAL A 638 -33.81 36.76 4.53
C VAL A 638 -32.75 35.83 5.13
N ALA A 639 -32.35 34.77 4.42
CA ALA A 639 -31.30 33.86 4.87
C ALA A 639 -29.96 34.59 5.08
N THR A 640 -29.55 35.41 4.11
CA THR A 640 -28.31 36.21 4.20
C THR A 640 -28.32 37.12 5.43
N VAL A 641 -29.41 37.85 5.68
CA VAL A 641 -29.54 38.74 6.84
C VAL A 641 -29.50 37.97 8.15
N ILE A 642 -30.20 36.83 8.24
CA ILE A 642 -30.19 35.98 9.45
C ILE A 642 -28.76 35.51 9.75
N PHE A 643 -28.08 34.92 8.77
CA PHE A 643 -26.71 34.43 8.96
C PHE A 643 -25.71 35.56 9.22
N ALA A 644 -25.88 36.74 8.61
CA ALA A 644 -25.06 37.90 8.90
C ALA A 644 -25.21 38.36 10.36
N ILE A 645 -26.46 38.48 10.84
CA ILE A 645 -26.74 38.86 12.24
C ILE A 645 -26.17 37.82 13.20
N LEU A 646 -26.44 36.53 12.97
CA LEU A 646 -25.93 35.46 13.81
C LEU A 646 -24.39 35.43 13.82
N SER A 647 -23.75 35.60 12.66
CA SER A 647 -22.29 35.65 12.56
C SER A 647 -21.71 36.84 13.32
N CYS A 648 -22.28 38.03 13.19
CA CYS A 648 -21.87 39.21 13.95
C CYS A 648 -22.04 39.02 15.46
N LEU A 649 -23.14 38.40 15.90
CA LEU A 649 -23.38 38.10 17.32
C LEU A 649 -22.37 37.07 17.85
N HIS A 650 -22.01 36.06 17.05
CA HIS A 650 -20.96 35.10 17.38
C HIS A 650 -19.56 35.74 17.42
N ILE A 651 -19.22 36.63 16.49
CA ILE A 651 -17.97 37.42 16.55
C ILE A 651 -17.91 38.23 17.84
N TRP A 652 -19.00 38.94 18.18
CA TRP A 652 -19.08 39.72 19.42
C TRP A 652 -18.92 38.83 20.67
N ARG A 653 -19.62 37.68 20.73
CA ARG A 653 -19.48 36.70 21.82
C ARG A 653 -18.07 36.12 21.90
N LEU A 654 -17.47 35.78 20.76
CA LEU A 654 -16.11 35.24 20.66
C LEU A 654 -15.10 36.18 21.30
N HIS A 655 -15.15 37.47 20.95
CA HIS A 655 -14.29 38.50 21.52
C HIS A 655 -14.57 38.77 23.00
N ARG A 656 -15.84 38.86 23.40
CA ARG A 656 -16.22 39.14 24.79
C ARG A 656 -15.83 37.99 25.73
N ALA A 657 -16.07 36.76 25.30
CA ALA A 657 -15.72 35.57 26.07
C ALA A 657 -14.23 35.27 26.00
N LYS A 658 -13.50 35.62 24.92
CA LYS A 658 -12.13 35.13 24.62
C LYS A 658 -12.07 33.62 24.33
N ALA A 659 -13.17 33.06 23.83
CA ALA A 659 -13.29 31.63 23.50
C ALA A 659 -12.67 31.30 22.12
N TRP A 660 -11.38 31.58 21.92
CA TRP A 660 -10.72 31.50 20.59
C TRP A 660 -10.78 30.13 19.91
N TYR A 661 -10.95 29.04 20.67
CA TYR A 661 -11.17 27.71 20.08
C TYR A 661 -12.48 27.61 19.28
N PHE A 662 -13.40 28.57 19.42
CA PHE A 662 -14.67 28.63 18.72
C PHE A 662 -14.61 29.44 17.41
N ILE A 663 -13.41 29.85 16.98
CA ILE A 663 -13.17 30.54 15.70
C ILE A 663 -13.78 29.78 14.51
N PRO A 664 -13.58 28.45 14.33
CA PRO A 664 -14.13 27.74 13.18
C PRO A 664 -15.65 27.87 13.08
N PHE A 665 -16.37 27.86 14.20
CA PHE A 665 -17.81 28.07 14.22
C PHE A 665 -18.22 29.41 13.60
N THR A 666 -17.47 30.47 13.93
CA THR A 666 -17.73 31.82 13.43
C THR A 666 -17.44 31.93 11.93
N ILE A 667 -16.38 31.26 11.46
CA ILE A 667 -16.07 31.16 10.03
C ILE A 667 -17.18 30.41 9.29
N GLY A 668 -17.73 29.34 9.87
CA GLY A 668 -18.88 28.63 9.31
C GLY A 668 -20.09 29.54 9.10
N GLY A 669 -20.42 30.40 10.07
CA GLY A 669 -21.49 31.40 9.91
C GLY A 669 -21.22 32.41 8.79
N ALA A 670 -19.97 32.87 8.67
CA ALA A 670 -19.57 33.75 7.57
C ALA A 670 -19.72 33.06 6.20
N PHE A 671 -19.41 31.76 6.11
CA PHE A 671 -19.58 30.97 4.89
C PHE A 671 -21.06 30.85 4.51
N GLU A 672 -21.95 30.58 5.45
CA GLU A 672 -23.40 30.60 5.19
C GLU A 672 -23.84 31.98 4.67
N THR A 673 -23.38 33.06 5.31
CA THR A 673 -23.72 34.44 4.93
C THR A 673 -23.30 34.73 3.48
N ILE A 674 -22.06 34.41 3.11
CA ILE A 674 -21.55 34.64 1.75
C ILE A 674 -22.22 33.71 0.74
N GLY A 675 -22.49 32.46 1.13
CA GLY A 675 -23.16 31.48 0.28
C GLY A 675 -24.56 31.93 -0.12
N TYR A 676 -25.39 32.34 0.84
CA TYR A 676 -26.73 32.88 0.54
C TYR A 676 -26.67 34.25 -0.15
N ALA A 677 -25.64 35.07 0.09
CA ALA A 677 -25.43 36.30 -0.66
C ALA A 677 -25.13 36.04 -2.15
N ALA A 678 -24.28 35.05 -2.46
CA ALA A 678 -24.01 34.62 -3.83
C ALA A 678 -25.28 34.11 -4.54
N ARG A 679 -26.21 33.51 -3.79
CA ARG A 679 -27.51 33.06 -4.30
C ARG A 679 -28.43 34.22 -4.74
N ILE A 680 -28.31 35.40 -4.12
CA ILE A 680 -29.01 36.62 -4.57
C ILE A 680 -28.58 36.97 -6.00
N VAL A 681 -27.29 36.84 -6.32
CA VAL A 681 -26.76 37.08 -7.67
C VAL A 681 -27.34 36.06 -8.66
N SER A 682 -27.47 34.80 -8.24
CA SER A 682 -28.06 33.74 -9.07
C SER A 682 -29.54 33.91 -9.39
N HIS A 683 -30.30 34.75 -8.66
CA HIS A 683 -31.67 35.10 -9.05
C HIS A 683 -31.70 35.80 -10.42
N ASN A 684 -30.80 36.77 -10.61
CA ASN A 684 -30.71 37.57 -11.83
C ASN A 684 -29.98 36.84 -12.95
N ASN A 685 -29.08 35.91 -12.61
CA ASN A 685 -28.34 35.10 -13.58
C ASN A 685 -28.16 33.65 -13.11
N LYS A 686 -29.09 32.79 -13.53
CA LYS A 686 -29.12 31.36 -13.16
C LYS A 686 -28.01 30.53 -13.83
N GLU A 687 -27.43 31.04 -14.92
CA GLU A 687 -26.38 30.38 -15.68
C GLU A 687 -24.98 30.76 -15.18
N SER A 688 -24.90 31.64 -14.18
CA SER A 688 -23.62 32.04 -13.58
C SER A 688 -23.00 30.89 -12.79
N VAL A 689 -22.12 30.13 -13.46
CA VAL A 689 -21.30 29.09 -12.85
C VAL A 689 -20.52 29.62 -11.63
N PRO A 690 -19.86 30.80 -11.67
CA PRO A 690 -19.14 31.30 -10.49
C PRO A 690 -20.05 31.55 -9.28
N ALA A 691 -21.23 32.17 -9.48
CA ALA A 691 -22.16 32.42 -8.39
C ALA A 691 -22.70 31.09 -7.81
N TYR A 692 -23.06 30.15 -8.68
CA TYR A 692 -23.49 28.80 -8.30
C TYR A 692 -22.40 28.02 -7.55
N SER A 693 -21.15 28.07 -8.00
CA SER A 693 -20.05 27.38 -7.36
C SER A 693 -19.76 27.95 -5.97
N VAL A 694 -19.76 29.29 -5.82
CA VAL A 694 -19.54 29.93 -4.52
C VAL A 694 -20.64 29.57 -3.52
N GLN A 695 -21.93 29.67 -3.89
CA GLN A 695 -23.00 29.30 -2.97
C GLN A 695 -22.97 27.80 -2.63
N ALA A 696 -22.76 26.93 -3.62
CA ALA A 696 -22.77 25.48 -3.42
C ALA A 696 -21.64 25.08 -2.47
N ILE A 697 -20.42 25.53 -2.71
CA ILE A 697 -19.25 25.17 -1.89
C ILE A 697 -19.39 25.73 -0.48
N LEU A 698 -19.71 27.01 -0.30
CA LEU A 698 -19.69 27.63 1.03
C LEU A 698 -20.80 27.10 1.95
N ILE A 699 -22.01 26.88 1.42
CA ILE A 699 -23.12 26.26 2.17
C ILE A 699 -22.77 24.80 2.50
N LEU A 700 -22.10 24.09 1.60
CA LEU A 700 -21.68 22.71 1.83
C LEU A 700 -20.66 22.59 2.98
N VAL A 701 -19.71 23.53 3.05
CA VAL A 701 -18.56 23.53 3.97
C VAL A 701 -18.90 24.00 5.38
N ALA A 702 -19.80 24.96 5.53
CA ALA A 702 -20.08 25.56 6.84
C ALA A 702 -20.40 24.52 7.95
N PRO A 703 -21.16 23.43 7.68
CA PRO A 703 -21.45 22.44 8.71
C PRO A 703 -20.24 21.60 9.15
N ALA A 704 -19.22 21.44 8.32
CA ALA A 704 -17.95 20.82 8.74
C ALA A 704 -17.20 21.71 9.75
N LEU A 705 -17.28 23.03 9.60
CA LEU A 705 -16.71 23.97 10.58
C LEU A 705 -17.50 24.00 11.89
N PHE A 706 -18.83 23.84 11.82
CA PHE A 706 -19.66 23.63 13.01
C PHE A 706 -19.32 22.29 13.69
N ALA A 707 -19.11 21.21 12.93
CA ALA A 707 -18.70 19.90 13.42
C ALA A 707 -17.32 19.97 14.13
N ALA A 708 -16.33 20.62 13.52
CA ALA A 708 -15.02 20.84 14.14
C ALA A 708 -15.13 21.51 15.51
N SER A 709 -16.05 22.47 15.65
CA SER A 709 -16.30 23.22 16.88
C SER A 709 -16.88 22.35 18.00
N ILE A 710 -17.81 21.46 17.68
CA ILE A 710 -18.35 20.51 18.67
C ILE A 710 -17.31 19.46 19.09
N TYR A 711 -16.40 19.04 18.19
CA TYR A 711 -15.31 18.13 18.56
C TYR A 711 -14.37 18.78 19.59
N MET A 712 -14.07 20.06 19.40
CA MET A 712 -13.28 20.84 20.36
C MET A 712 -13.98 21.00 21.71
N ILE A 713 -15.30 21.23 21.71
CA ILE A 713 -16.08 21.29 22.95
C ILE A 713 -16.01 19.96 23.71
N LEU A 714 -16.21 18.83 23.04
CA LEU A 714 -16.12 17.51 23.68
C LEU A 714 -14.73 17.28 24.31
N GLY A 715 -13.66 17.60 23.58
CA GLY A 715 -12.29 17.49 24.10
C GLY A 715 -12.08 18.31 25.38
N ARG A 716 -12.61 19.55 25.41
CA ARG A 716 -12.56 20.43 26.58
C ARG A 716 -13.39 19.93 27.76
N ILE A 717 -14.58 19.37 27.52
CA ILE A 717 -15.39 18.74 28.57
C ILE A 717 -14.62 17.58 29.22
N ILE A 718 -14.00 16.70 28.41
CA ILE A 718 -13.25 15.54 28.92
C ILE A 718 -12.07 15.98 29.80
N ILE A 719 -11.33 17.01 29.37
CA ILE A 719 -10.20 17.56 30.13
C ILE A 719 -10.68 18.20 31.42
N SER A 720 -11.74 19.02 31.36
CA SER A 720 -12.28 19.74 32.53
C SER A 720 -12.84 18.79 33.59
N LEU A 721 -13.34 17.61 33.19
CA LEU A 721 -13.77 16.56 34.10
C LEU A 721 -12.62 15.69 34.63
N ARG A 722 -11.37 15.92 34.21
CA ARG A 722 -10.20 15.06 34.48
C ARG A 722 -10.46 13.58 34.11
N ALA A 723 -11.18 13.36 33.02
CA ALA A 723 -11.70 12.06 32.60
C ALA A 723 -11.03 11.54 31.31
N GLN A 724 -9.80 11.95 31.01
CA GLN A 724 -9.08 11.62 29.78
C GLN A 724 -8.94 10.09 29.57
N HIS A 725 -8.74 9.35 30.65
CA HIS A 725 -8.63 7.87 30.63
C HIS A 725 -9.93 7.16 30.24
N MET A 726 -11.08 7.85 30.28
CA MET A 726 -12.37 7.27 29.88
C MET A 726 -12.65 7.43 28.39
N SER A 727 -11.96 8.35 27.71
CA SER A 727 -12.15 8.62 26.28
C SER A 727 -11.72 7.41 25.43
N LEU A 728 -12.51 7.09 24.38
CA LEU A 728 -12.15 6.03 23.41
C LEU A 728 -10.91 6.40 22.61
N ILE A 729 -10.78 7.68 22.27
CA ILE A 729 -9.67 8.25 21.52
C ILE A 729 -8.86 9.12 22.49
N PRO A 730 -7.53 8.99 22.56
CA PRO A 730 -6.70 9.87 23.38
C PRO A 730 -7.02 11.34 23.07
N VAL A 731 -7.31 12.14 24.09
CA VAL A 731 -7.87 13.50 23.91
C VAL A 731 -7.00 14.39 23.03
N ARG A 732 -5.67 14.21 23.09
CA ARG A 732 -4.68 14.88 22.21
C ARG A 732 -4.91 14.66 20.70
N TRP A 733 -5.57 13.57 20.33
CA TRP A 733 -5.89 13.18 18.96
C TRP A 733 -7.38 13.32 18.64
N LEU A 734 -8.27 13.50 19.63
CA LEU A 734 -9.72 13.53 19.44
C LEU A 734 -10.13 14.55 18.37
N THR A 735 -9.83 15.83 18.59
CA THR A 735 -10.14 16.89 17.62
C THR A 735 -9.41 16.68 16.30
N LYS A 736 -8.12 16.31 16.34
CA LYS A 736 -7.29 16.14 15.14
C LYS A 736 -7.82 15.04 14.22
N ALA A 737 -8.26 13.93 14.78
CA ALA A 737 -8.77 12.78 14.04
C ALA A 737 -10.07 13.11 13.31
N PHE A 738 -11.05 13.69 14.01
CA PHE A 738 -12.34 14.01 13.40
C PHE A 738 -12.26 15.17 12.41
N VAL A 739 -11.50 16.23 12.73
CA VAL A 739 -11.26 17.33 11.78
C VAL A 739 -10.53 16.85 10.52
N CYS A 740 -9.58 15.91 10.64
CA CYS A 740 -8.93 15.32 9.48
C CYS A 740 -9.94 14.57 8.59
N GLY A 741 -10.85 13.80 9.18
CA GLY A 741 -11.93 13.13 8.46
C GLY A 741 -12.83 14.12 7.70
N ASP A 742 -13.19 15.23 8.35
CA ASP A 742 -13.98 16.30 7.73
C ASP A 742 -13.23 17.00 6.59
N ILE A 743 -11.92 17.25 6.74
CA ILE A 743 -11.08 17.83 5.67
C ILE A 743 -11.00 16.90 4.46
N VAL A 744 -10.84 15.59 4.67
CA VAL A 744 -10.81 14.59 3.58
C VAL A 744 -12.16 14.57 2.86
N SER A 745 -13.26 14.47 3.61
CA SER A 745 -14.61 14.51 3.05
C SER A 745 -14.85 15.79 2.25
N PHE A 746 -14.53 16.95 2.82
CA PHE A 746 -14.65 18.25 2.17
C PHE A 746 -13.82 18.31 0.89
N SER A 747 -12.57 17.84 0.92
CA SER A 747 -11.68 17.89 -0.25
C SER A 747 -12.27 17.09 -1.42
N LEU A 748 -12.89 15.95 -1.14
CA LEU A 748 -13.62 15.18 -2.15
C LEU A 748 -14.82 15.97 -2.68
N GLN A 749 -15.65 16.54 -1.80
CA GLN A 749 -16.81 17.32 -2.23
C GLN A 749 -16.42 18.56 -3.07
N ALA A 750 -15.36 19.26 -2.68
CA ALA A 750 -14.82 20.40 -3.45
C ALA A 750 -14.25 19.96 -4.80
N ALA A 751 -13.49 18.85 -4.83
CA ALA A 751 -12.95 18.29 -6.06
C ALA A 751 -14.08 17.84 -7.00
N GLY A 752 -15.07 17.12 -6.49
CA GLY A 752 -16.22 16.68 -7.27
C GLY A 752 -17.04 17.86 -7.79
N GLY A 753 -17.30 18.89 -6.98
CA GLY A 753 -17.97 20.12 -7.42
C GLY A 753 -17.18 20.89 -8.49
N GLY A 754 -15.85 20.95 -8.35
CA GLY A 754 -14.96 21.54 -9.36
C GLY A 754 -14.97 20.78 -10.68
N ILE A 755 -15.00 19.45 -10.63
CA ILE A 755 -15.09 18.59 -11.82
C ILE A 755 -16.46 18.75 -12.48
N GLN A 756 -17.56 18.81 -11.72
CA GLN A 756 -18.89 19.10 -12.27
C GLN A 756 -18.95 20.45 -13.01
N ALA A 757 -18.18 21.44 -12.56
CA ALA A 757 -18.12 22.76 -13.19
C ALA A 757 -17.34 22.79 -14.52
N SER A 758 -16.68 21.69 -14.92
CA SER A 758 -15.87 21.62 -16.16
C SER A 758 -16.69 21.44 -17.44
N GLY A 759 -17.99 21.18 -17.33
CA GLY A 759 -18.94 21.29 -18.45
C GLY A 759 -19.08 20.08 -19.36
N THR A 760 -18.42 18.94 -19.08
CA THR A 760 -18.64 17.67 -19.79
C THR A 760 -19.51 16.70 -18.99
N ILE A 761 -20.24 15.83 -19.69
CA ILE A 761 -21.16 14.85 -19.12
C ILE A 761 -20.42 13.87 -18.20
N GLU A 762 -19.30 13.32 -18.67
CA GLU A 762 -18.49 12.40 -17.89
C GLU A 762 -17.91 13.05 -16.64
N ALA A 763 -17.53 14.32 -16.73
CA ALA A 763 -17.04 15.07 -15.58
C ALA A 763 -18.18 15.33 -14.59
N TYR A 764 -19.41 15.56 -15.06
CA TYR A 764 -20.56 15.69 -14.18
C TYR A 764 -20.82 14.41 -13.36
N ASP A 765 -20.96 13.26 -14.02
CA ASP A 765 -21.22 11.97 -13.37
C ASP A 765 -20.08 11.55 -12.43
N ARG A 766 -18.83 11.81 -12.86
CA ARG A 766 -17.65 11.54 -12.05
C ARG A 766 -17.62 12.46 -10.82
N GLY A 767 -17.90 13.75 -11.02
CA GLY A 767 -17.93 14.73 -9.94
C GLY A 767 -19.04 14.45 -8.93
N GLU A 768 -20.23 14.02 -9.37
CA GLU A 768 -21.34 13.61 -8.51
C GLU A 768 -20.94 12.43 -7.60
N LYS A 769 -20.34 11.39 -8.17
CA LYS A 769 -19.85 10.22 -7.42
C LYS A 769 -18.78 10.59 -6.40
N ILE A 770 -17.89 11.52 -6.76
CA ILE A 770 -16.85 12.02 -5.84
C ILE A 770 -17.48 12.81 -4.68
N ILE A 771 -18.46 13.68 -4.94
CA ILE A 771 -19.20 14.40 -3.89
C ILE A 771 -19.89 13.41 -2.96
N LEU A 772 -20.59 12.42 -3.53
CA LEU A 772 -21.31 11.40 -2.77
C LEU A 772 -20.38 10.59 -1.86
N ALA A 773 -19.20 10.20 -2.35
CA ALA A 773 -18.17 9.54 -1.55
C ALA A 773 -17.71 10.41 -0.37
N GLY A 774 -17.50 11.70 -0.60
CA GLY A 774 -17.20 12.67 0.46
C GLY A 774 -18.31 12.72 1.52
N LEU A 775 -19.57 12.85 1.11
CA LEU A 775 -20.72 12.90 2.02
C LEU A 775 -20.86 11.63 2.88
N PHE A 776 -20.62 10.44 2.31
CA PHE A 776 -20.61 9.19 3.08
C PHE A 776 -19.50 9.14 4.12
N ILE A 777 -18.28 9.56 3.75
CA ILE A 777 -17.16 9.65 4.71
C ILE A 777 -17.53 10.59 5.85
N GLN A 778 -18.17 11.73 5.55
CA GLN A 778 -18.62 12.69 6.56
C GLN A 778 -19.58 12.04 7.57
N ILE A 779 -20.62 11.33 7.08
CA ILE A 779 -21.61 10.66 7.93
C ILE A 779 -20.94 9.59 8.80
N VAL A 780 -20.02 8.81 8.24
CA VAL A 780 -19.31 7.76 8.99
C VAL A 780 -18.43 8.36 10.09
N VAL A 781 -17.64 9.39 9.76
CA VAL A 781 -16.76 10.09 10.71
C VAL A 781 -17.59 10.75 11.82
N PHE A 782 -18.66 11.46 11.45
CA PHE A 782 -19.54 12.13 12.40
C PHE A 782 -20.33 11.13 13.27
N GLY A 783 -20.82 10.04 12.69
CA GLY A 783 -21.46 8.94 13.42
C GLY A 783 -20.51 8.32 14.45
N PHE A 784 -19.24 8.12 14.08
CA PHE A 784 -18.21 7.65 15.01
C PHE A 784 -17.92 8.65 16.14
N PHE A 785 -18.01 9.96 15.88
CA PHE A 785 -17.95 10.98 16.92
C PHE A 785 -19.11 10.88 17.92
N VAL A 786 -20.35 10.73 17.44
CA VAL A 786 -21.54 10.57 18.30
C VAL A 786 -21.39 9.33 19.19
N ILE A 787 -20.92 8.21 18.63
CA ILE A 787 -20.63 6.97 19.39
C ILE A 787 -19.55 7.23 20.45
N THR A 788 -18.46 7.90 20.09
CA THR A 788 -17.37 8.23 21.02
C THR A 788 -17.86 9.09 22.18
N SER A 789 -18.66 10.12 21.90
CA SER A 789 -19.29 10.98 22.90
C SER A 789 -20.25 10.20 23.81
N GLY A 790 -21.10 9.34 23.25
CA GLY A 790 -22.03 8.50 24.02
C GLY A 790 -21.32 7.49 24.93
N LEU A 791 -20.25 6.87 24.45
CA LEU A 791 -19.42 5.95 25.24
C LEU A 791 -18.70 6.68 26.39
N PHE A 792 -18.17 7.87 26.13
CA PHE A 792 -17.59 8.73 27.16
C PHE A 792 -18.63 9.08 28.23
N HIS A 793 -19.79 9.58 27.83
CA HIS A 793 -20.87 9.95 28.73
C HIS A 793 -21.31 8.76 29.60
N ARG A 794 -21.51 7.58 29.01
CA ARG A 794 -21.88 6.36 29.76
C ARG A 794 -20.81 5.97 30.78
N LYS A 795 -19.52 6.02 30.41
CA LYS A 795 -18.41 5.72 31.33
C LYS A 795 -18.34 6.72 32.48
N CYS A 796 -18.52 8.02 32.19
CA CYS A 796 -18.50 9.08 33.19
C CYS A 796 -19.69 9.00 34.16
N LEU A 797 -20.88 8.60 33.70
CA LEU A 797 -22.02 8.34 34.60
C LEU A 797 -21.80 7.12 35.50
N LYS A 798 -21.20 6.04 34.96
CA LYS A 798 -20.97 4.80 35.72
C LYS A 798 -19.87 4.97 36.77
N ASN A 799 -18.78 5.65 36.41
CA ASN A 799 -17.63 5.88 37.26
C ASN A 799 -17.28 7.38 37.26
N PRO A 800 -18.05 8.24 37.96
CA PRO A 800 -17.84 9.67 37.90
C PRO A 800 -16.55 10.08 38.62
N THR A 801 -15.74 10.92 37.94
CA THR A 801 -14.58 11.60 38.54
C THR A 801 -15.04 12.58 39.62
N LEU A 802 -14.12 13.04 40.47
CA LEU A 802 -14.45 14.02 41.53
C LEU A 802 -15.15 15.26 40.96
N ALA A 803 -14.58 15.87 39.91
CA ALA A 803 -15.17 17.01 39.21
C ALA A 803 -16.58 16.73 38.63
N ALA A 804 -16.83 15.50 38.17
CA ALA A 804 -18.15 15.08 37.68
C ALA A 804 -19.17 14.90 38.82
N ARG A 805 -18.73 14.37 39.98
CA ARG A 805 -19.59 14.18 41.17
C ARG A 805 -19.99 15.51 41.80
N GLU A 806 -19.05 16.44 41.87
CA GLU A 806 -19.25 17.78 42.45
C GLU A 806 -20.01 18.73 41.53
N ASN A 807 -20.32 18.32 40.29
CA ASN A 807 -20.89 19.19 39.25
C ASN A 807 -20.12 20.52 39.12
N ALA A 808 -18.79 20.43 39.05
CA ALA A 808 -17.91 21.61 39.00
C ALA A 808 -18.30 22.61 37.89
N PHE A 809 -18.95 22.13 36.84
CA PHE A 809 -19.61 22.91 35.79
C PHE A 809 -20.77 22.09 35.20
N PRO A 810 -21.70 22.69 34.41
CA PRO A 810 -22.91 22.02 33.90
C PRO A 810 -22.63 21.05 32.73
N TRP A 811 -21.67 20.13 32.90
CA TRP A 811 -21.15 19.24 31.87
C TRP A 811 -22.20 18.33 31.21
N LYS A 812 -23.25 17.93 31.95
CA LYS A 812 -24.36 17.14 31.39
C LYS A 812 -25.20 17.96 30.43
N LEU A 813 -25.43 19.23 30.74
CA LEU A 813 -26.14 20.14 29.87
C LEU A 813 -25.31 20.45 28.63
N ASP A 814 -23.99 20.65 28.78
CA ASP A 814 -23.08 20.80 27.64
C ASP A 814 -23.14 19.60 26.69
N LEU A 815 -23.12 18.37 27.22
CA LEU A 815 -23.26 17.15 26.41
C LEU A 815 -24.65 17.05 25.75
N ASN A 816 -25.72 17.43 26.46
CA ASN A 816 -27.07 17.42 25.89
C ASN A 816 -27.23 18.43 24.74
N VAL A 817 -26.69 19.64 24.89
CA VAL A 817 -26.63 20.63 23.81
C VAL A 817 -25.82 20.09 22.64
N LEU A 818 -24.69 19.44 22.91
CA LEU A 818 -23.84 18.82 21.90
C LEU A 818 -24.56 17.70 21.16
N TYR A 819 -25.35 16.86 21.82
CA TYR A 819 -26.18 15.84 21.16
C TYR A 819 -27.29 16.44 20.33
N ALA A 820 -28.01 17.45 20.85
CA ALA A 820 -29.08 18.12 20.11
C ALA A 820 -28.57 18.73 18.81
N VAL A 821 -27.46 19.47 18.87
CA VAL A 821 -26.80 20.03 17.69
C VAL A 821 -26.27 18.93 16.76
N SER A 822 -25.69 17.86 17.31
CA SER A 822 -25.18 16.76 16.49
C SER A 822 -26.28 16.08 15.67
N ILE A 823 -27.46 15.88 16.26
CA ILE A 823 -28.62 15.32 15.54
C ILE A 823 -29.04 16.25 14.39
N ILE A 824 -29.10 17.57 14.64
CA ILE A 824 -29.47 18.54 13.62
C ILE A 824 -28.48 18.53 12.44
N ILE A 825 -27.18 18.53 12.72
CA ILE A 825 -26.13 18.43 11.69
C ILE A 825 -26.22 17.11 10.93
N LEU A 826 -26.49 16.00 11.62
CA LEU A 826 -26.61 14.68 10.99
C LEU A 826 -27.82 14.59 10.05
N VAL A 827 -28.98 15.15 10.44
CA VAL A 827 -30.18 15.21 9.59
C VAL A 827 -29.87 15.96 8.29
N ARG A 828 -29.16 17.11 8.39
CA ARG A 828 -28.67 17.84 7.21
C ARG A 828 -27.76 16.97 6.35
N SER A 829 -26.78 16.28 6.93
CA SER A 829 -25.85 15.43 6.18
C SER A 829 -26.56 14.27 5.46
N ILE A 830 -27.56 13.65 6.09
CA ILE A 830 -28.39 12.60 5.48
C ILE A 830 -29.21 13.18 4.33
N PHE A 831 -29.86 14.33 4.53
CA PHE A 831 -30.59 15.02 3.47
C PHE A 831 -29.70 15.26 2.25
N ARG A 832 -28.46 15.74 2.45
CA ARG A 832 -27.51 15.96 1.35
C ARG A 832 -27.16 14.67 0.62
N VAL A 833 -26.97 13.55 1.31
CA VAL A 833 -26.76 12.26 0.64
C VAL A 833 -27.98 11.88 -0.21
N VAL A 834 -29.20 12.03 0.31
CA VAL A 834 -30.43 11.68 -0.42
C VAL A 834 -30.64 12.61 -1.62
N GLU A 835 -30.37 13.91 -1.48
CA GLU A 835 -30.44 14.89 -2.56
C GLU A 835 -29.51 14.49 -3.73
N TYR A 836 -28.23 14.22 -3.44
CA TYR A 836 -27.27 13.81 -4.48
C TYR A 836 -27.53 12.41 -5.03
N LEU A 837 -28.15 11.50 -4.28
CA LEU A 837 -28.58 10.20 -4.81
C LEU A 837 -29.74 10.31 -5.81
N GLN A 838 -30.52 11.40 -5.77
CA GLN A 838 -31.63 11.61 -6.70
C GLN A 838 -31.21 12.21 -8.05
N GLY A 839 -29.96 12.69 -8.19
CA GLY A 839 -29.49 13.32 -9.44
C GLY A 839 -29.97 14.76 -9.64
N ASN A 840 -29.50 15.41 -10.72
CA ASN A 840 -29.79 16.82 -11.02
C ASN A 840 -31.28 17.13 -11.23
N ASP A 841 -32.05 16.14 -11.67
CA ASP A 841 -33.49 16.15 -11.93
C ASP A 841 -34.34 15.61 -10.78
N GLY A 842 -33.68 15.23 -9.68
CA GLY A 842 -34.30 14.79 -8.45
C GLY A 842 -35.35 15.77 -7.91
N TYR A 843 -36.36 15.23 -7.23
CA TYR A 843 -37.42 16.03 -6.63
C TYR A 843 -36.86 17.04 -5.60
N LEU A 844 -35.89 16.62 -4.78
CA LEU A 844 -35.31 17.47 -3.73
C LEU A 844 -34.53 18.65 -4.29
N ILE A 845 -33.64 18.42 -5.26
CA ILE A 845 -32.85 19.49 -5.88
C ILE A 845 -33.70 20.39 -6.79
N SER A 846 -34.85 19.91 -7.27
CA SER A 846 -35.79 20.68 -8.09
C SER A 846 -36.71 21.61 -7.30
N HIS A 847 -36.76 21.48 -5.96
CA HIS A 847 -37.62 22.29 -5.10
C HIS A 847 -36.80 23.07 -4.07
N GLU A 848 -36.72 24.39 -4.27
CA GLU A 848 -35.90 25.28 -3.43
C GLU A 848 -36.22 25.21 -1.93
N VAL A 849 -37.47 24.90 -1.56
CA VAL A 849 -37.91 24.84 -0.16
C VAL A 849 -37.05 23.89 0.69
N PHE A 850 -36.62 22.76 0.13
CA PHE A 850 -35.83 21.77 0.88
C PHE A 850 -34.45 22.31 1.21
N LEU A 851 -33.86 23.10 0.31
CA LEU A 851 -32.61 23.80 0.59
C LEU A 851 -32.80 24.76 1.76
N TYR A 852 -33.85 25.58 1.84
CA TYR A 852 -33.98 26.46 3.01
C TYR A 852 -34.29 25.71 4.31
N VAL A 853 -35.10 24.64 4.25
CA VAL A 853 -35.48 23.88 5.45
C VAL A 853 -34.30 23.09 6.02
N PHE A 854 -33.61 22.30 5.20
CA PHE A 854 -32.55 21.38 5.65
C PHE A 854 -31.15 22.02 5.62
N ASP A 855 -30.93 22.95 4.69
CA ASP A 855 -29.83 23.90 4.56
C ASP A 855 -29.64 24.96 5.65
N ALA A 856 -30.61 25.89 5.64
CA ALA A 856 -30.52 27.18 6.29
C ALA A 856 -31.10 27.11 7.70
N VAL A 857 -32.34 26.63 7.83
CA VAL A 857 -33.05 26.65 9.11
C VAL A 857 -32.34 25.75 10.13
N LEU A 858 -31.94 24.54 9.74
CA LEU A 858 -31.19 23.65 10.64
C LEU A 858 -29.88 24.29 11.12
N MET A 859 -29.10 24.90 10.23
CA MET A 859 -27.83 25.53 10.60
C MET A 859 -28.03 26.82 11.42
N ALA A 860 -29.06 27.60 11.12
CA ALA A 860 -29.46 28.74 11.94
C ALA A 860 -29.84 28.31 13.36
N ILE A 861 -30.57 27.20 13.53
CA ILE A 861 -30.89 26.64 14.85
C ILE A 861 -29.61 26.25 15.61
N VAL A 862 -28.63 25.63 14.93
CA VAL A 862 -27.33 25.31 15.53
C VAL A 862 -26.60 26.57 16.00
N MET A 863 -26.57 27.62 15.18
CA MET A 863 -25.98 28.89 15.56
C MET A 863 -26.72 29.55 16.72
N VAL A 864 -28.05 29.52 16.75
CA VAL A 864 -28.84 30.06 17.87
C VAL A 864 -28.59 29.26 19.15
N ALA A 865 -28.53 27.92 19.07
CA ALA A 865 -28.27 27.06 20.22
C ALA A 865 -26.95 27.43 20.90
N PHE A 866 -25.87 27.62 20.13
CA PHE A 866 -24.58 28.05 20.67
C PHE A 866 -24.49 29.54 21.00
N LEU A 867 -25.41 30.37 20.50
CA LEU A 867 -25.51 31.77 20.92
C LEU A 867 -26.16 31.91 22.31
N VAL A 868 -27.18 31.10 22.57
CA VAL A 868 -27.90 31.03 23.85
C VAL A 868 -27.07 30.30 24.90
N TRP A 869 -26.57 29.10 24.56
CA TRP A 869 -25.69 28.31 25.41
C TRP A 869 -24.24 28.45 24.95
N TYR A 870 -23.65 29.61 25.24
CA TYR A 870 -22.27 29.89 24.87
C TYR A 870 -21.32 29.25 25.89
N VAL A 871 -20.34 28.49 25.40
CA VAL A 871 -19.52 27.60 26.24
C VAL A 871 -18.32 28.33 26.85
N ASP A 872 -18.52 29.51 27.45
CA ASP A 872 -17.43 30.36 27.95
C ASP A 872 -16.70 29.80 29.19
N HIS A 873 -17.34 28.91 29.95
CA HIS A 873 -16.79 28.26 31.14
C HIS A 873 -15.71 27.21 30.86
N LEU A 874 -15.51 26.79 29.60
CA LEU A 874 -14.51 25.78 29.22
C LEU A 874 -13.14 26.36 28.81
N GLN A 875 -12.81 27.57 29.28
CA GLN A 875 -11.54 28.22 28.97
C GLN A 875 -10.38 27.64 29.77
N TYR A 876 -9.37 27.18 29.03
CA TYR A 876 -8.08 26.76 29.54
C TYR A 876 -6.99 27.50 28.76
N LYS A 877 -5.91 27.91 29.43
CA LYS A 877 -4.74 28.49 28.78
C LYS A 877 -3.90 27.35 28.19
N ASP A 878 -3.61 27.38 26.90
CA ASP A 878 -2.80 26.39 26.18
C ASP A 878 -1.30 26.32 26.61
N GLY A 879 -0.97 26.68 27.87
CA GLY A 879 0.38 26.74 28.41
C GLY A 879 0.65 25.85 29.63
N ASP A 880 -0.38 25.29 30.26
CA ASP A 880 -0.18 24.33 31.35
C ASP A 880 -0.07 22.92 30.73
N GLN A 881 1.14 22.38 30.80
CA GLN A 881 1.50 21.07 30.29
C GLN A 881 0.59 19.97 30.84
N TYR A 882 0.50 18.88 30.08
CA TYR A 882 -0.09 17.59 30.43
C TYR A 882 0.66 16.89 31.58
N ASP A 883 0.99 17.60 32.64
CA ASP A 883 1.58 17.03 33.84
C ASP A 883 0.45 16.53 34.72
N LEU A 884 0.21 15.23 34.61
CA LEU A 884 -0.44 14.49 35.69
C LEU A 884 0.51 14.54 36.88
N GLU A 885 0.26 15.42 37.85
CA GLU A 885 0.81 15.20 39.18
C GLU A 885 0.37 13.79 39.63
N PRO A 886 1.30 12.90 39.98
CA PRO A 886 0.94 11.60 40.50
C PRO A 886 0.13 11.81 41.79
N CYS A 887 -1.06 11.21 41.85
CA CYS A 887 -1.77 11.06 43.12
C CYS A 887 -0.85 10.31 44.09
N VAL A 888 -0.30 11.04 45.04
CA VAL A 888 0.33 10.50 46.24
C VAL A 888 -0.77 9.74 46.97
N PHE A 889 -0.66 8.42 47.01
CA PHE A 889 -1.37 7.63 48.00
C PHE A 889 -0.70 7.90 49.34
N ASP A 890 -1.36 8.65 50.21
CA ASP A 890 -1.01 8.69 51.63
C ASP A 890 -1.35 7.33 52.24
N GLU A 891 -0.40 6.40 52.21
CA GLU A 891 -0.37 5.22 53.06
C GLU A 891 0.16 5.60 54.45
N THR A 892 -0.55 6.44 55.20
CA THR A 892 -0.37 6.52 56.66
C THR A 892 -1.69 6.86 57.35
N ASN A 893 -2.57 5.86 57.47
CA ASN A 893 -3.52 5.77 58.57
C ASN A 893 -3.81 4.30 58.87
N SER A 894 -2.82 3.67 59.52
CA SER A 894 -2.96 2.42 60.26
C SER A 894 -2.00 2.40 61.44
N SER A 895 -2.18 3.31 62.39
CA SER A 895 -1.99 3.09 63.84
C SER A 895 -2.74 4.16 64.61
#